data_AF-A0A7C2QCV3-F1
#
_entry.id   AF-A0A7C2QCV3-F1
#
_cell.length_a   1.000
_cell.length_b   1.000
_cell.length_c   1.000
_cell.angle_alpha   90.00
_cell.angle_beta   90.00
_cell.angle_gamma   90.00
#
_symmetry.space_group_name_H-M   'P 1'
#
loop_
_entity.id
_entity.type
_entity.pdbx_description
1 polymer ?
#
loop_
_entity_poly.entity_id
_entity_poly.type
_entity_poly.pdbx_seq_one_letter_code
_entity_poly.pdbx_strand_id
1 'polypeptide(L)'
;MKLRAGLLLELTALLAVLAFALLSVKTFFREGIPPGWDHPPHLVCSYLTSEFFLPQLTVLGWDPYNNFGWVFNQFYNPGAYLLVAAIRYASLKLLDIVSSYKLALVVTYVLPAVGAFYLAKAMGGGLPAAAFAALFSVVVTPYESEWLDAGLKQLYYIGMWPERLGIGFALLALAAEWTALSRRGRARLRLASLSAVLGAATVLSHLMTGIALLMAEALVAAVFALKRFAGQEGGLRASAALVLPALAWDAAAFAVSAGGALGLLAFWIVPLSSTNWEYHNLPTITWYVGPWGVRAFLGSLGPLATALLVVSIAASCASAKRDRAPVAAAAAASALLMWAVSAASPLDGYVGLRLTSASLLFALAAVLSERPGAAALASVISLLLVVATGPDSFKFKVLWWEVNLGRLLPFSENYAYYKFAGLARYAAFTAAALGASAPLAKAHSLVRKLKGSEAQLGYVGVGVAALLLVAATVEPHFRLTDFYYPYSETLIFKMDADFPGTAKLVRIMEWVRENVPENTYVFYQDTLWKLGDWSYLPVSHYFYLSSMLTGKPQVGGGFGTRYITHPLANTEADHLLGQPISWLAQRPERVYAIARELGISYFVIFDRALAAAMRSRPDLFEEVYAEPPFHVFRTTTFNAIASIDSGEVLQARFEPNRIVVVYRASNATVVRIRQVLYPGWRASVGGREVPLERYYPDIPSYVWVPGDGVIANYRVPFIAVRVPPGEHALVLSYRVSTWGDAVSATTLAALLLLNAVPAALKLARRRF
;
A
#
# COMPACT_ATOMS: atom_id res chain seq x y z
N MET A 1 -40.33 -0.51 3.18
CA MET A 1 -39.58 0.13 2.09
C MET A 1 -39.31 -0.92 1.01
N LYS A 2 -40.05 -0.95 -0.11
CA LYS A 2 -39.84 -1.97 -1.16
C LYS A 2 -38.55 -1.64 -1.93
N LEU A 3 -37.48 -2.41 -1.71
CA LEU A 3 -36.30 -2.38 -2.58
C LEU A 3 -36.76 -2.70 -4.02
N ARG A 4 -36.31 -1.91 -5.00
CA ARG A 4 -36.63 -2.18 -6.42
C ARG A 4 -36.02 -3.53 -6.79
N ALA A 5 -36.78 -4.42 -7.44
CA ALA A 5 -36.34 -5.78 -7.79
C ALA A 5 -34.96 -5.84 -8.49
N GLY A 6 -34.63 -4.84 -9.32
CA GLY A 6 -33.31 -4.74 -9.97
C GLY A 6 -32.14 -4.48 -9.01
N LEU A 7 -32.34 -3.68 -7.96
CA LEU A 7 -31.31 -3.46 -6.94
C LEU A 7 -31.08 -4.72 -6.11
N LEU A 8 -32.14 -5.47 -5.80
CA LEU A 8 -32.02 -6.73 -5.09
C LEU A 8 -31.17 -7.72 -5.90
N LEU A 9 -31.42 -7.86 -7.21
CA LEU A 9 -30.64 -8.73 -8.08
C LEU A 9 -29.16 -8.33 -8.16
N GLU A 10 -28.87 -7.03 -8.25
CA GLU A 10 -27.50 -6.50 -8.25
C GLU A 10 -26.77 -6.86 -6.96
N LEU A 11 -27.41 -6.65 -5.81
CA LEU A 11 -26.84 -7.00 -4.50
C LEU A 11 -26.63 -8.51 -4.37
N THR A 12 -27.60 -9.33 -4.81
CA THR A 12 -27.46 -10.79 -4.77
C THR A 12 -26.28 -11.27 -5.61
N ALA A 13 -26.10 -10.73 -6.82
CA ALA A 13 -24.98 -11.10 -7.68
C ALA A 13 -23.62 -10.73 -7.06
N LEU A 14 -23.52 -9.51 -6.50
CA LEU A 14 -22.31 -9.09 -5.82
C LEU A 14 -22.05 -9.96 -4.58
N LEU A 15 -23.06 -10.20 -3.74
CA LEU A 15 -22.96 -11.06 -2.57
C LEU A 15 -22.54 -12.49 -2.92
N ALA A 16 -22.99 -13.03 -4.06
CA ALA A 16 -22.55 -14.35 -4.53
C ALA A 16 -21.04 -14.38 -4.84
N VAL A 17 -20.52 -13.36 -5.53
CA VAL A 17 -19.06 -13.24 -5.79
C VAL A 17 -18.27 -13.04 -4.50
N LEU A 18 -18.79 -12.23 -3.58
CA LEU A 18 -18.16 -12.01 -2.27
C LEU A 18 -18.16 -13.29 -1.43
N ALA A 19 -19.28 -14.02 -1.37
CA ALA A 19 -19.36 -15.30 -0.68
C ALA A 19 -18.38 -16.33 -1.29
N PHE A 20 -18.30 -16.39 -2.61
CA PHE A 20 -17.31 -17.20 -3.31
C PHE A 20 -15.88 -16.85 -2.86
N ALA A 21 -15.50 -15.56 -2.85
CA ALA A 21 -14.19 -15.11 -2.40
C ALA A 21 -13.92 -15.44 -0.92
N LEU A 22 -14.91 -15.23 -0.04
CA LEU A 22 -14.77 -15.52 1.40
C LEU A 22 -14.52 -17.01 1.67
N LEU A 23 -15.16 -17.90 0.91
CA LEU A 23 -14.93 -19.34 1.01
C LEU A 23 -13.50 -19.73 0.64
N SER A 24 -12.86 -18.99 -0.25
CA SER A 24 -11.49 -19.25 -0.71
C SER A 24 -10.41 -18.98 0.33
N VAL A 25 -10.69 -18.09 1.29
CA VAL A 25 -9.76 -17.67 2.36
C VAL A 25 -10.24 -18.06 3.75
N LYS A 26 -11.21 -18.98 3.85
CA LYS A 26 -11.84 -19.39 5.12
C LYS A 26 -10.83 -19.88 6.18
N THR A 27 -9.71 -20.44 5.74
CA THR A 27 -8.62 -20.94 6.58
C THR A 27 -7.76 -19.85 7.23
N PHE A 28 -7.89 -18.58 6.81
CA PHE A 28 -7.21 -17.45 7.46
C PHE A 28 -7.52 -17.35 8.96
N PHE A 29 -8.71 -17.80 9.38
CA PHE A 29 -9.16 -17.74 10.77
C PHE A 29 -8.74 -18.95 11.62
N ARG A 30 -7.89 -19.86 11.10
CA ARG A 30 -7.20 -20.86 11.94
C ARG A 30 -6.28 -20.17 12.96
N GLU A 31 -5.87 -20.89 14.00
CA GLU A 31 -4.94 -20.39 15.02
C GLU A 31 -3.62 -19.91 14.42
N GLY A 32 -3.01 -18.89 15.04
CA GLY A 32 -1.75 -18.28 14.59
C GLY A 32 -1.94 -16.97 13.82
N ILE A 33 -0.87 -16.45 13.22
CA ILE A 33 -0.86 -15.25 12.37
C ILE A 33 -0.49 -15.61 10.93
N PRO A 34 -0.91 -14.81 9.93
CA PRO A 34 -0.35 -14.88 8.59
C PRO A 34 1.17 -14.61 8.63
N PRO A 35 2.01 -15.54 8.18
CA PRO A 35 3.45 -15.44 8.43
C PRO A 35 4.24 -14.87 7.24
N GLY A 36 3.57 -14.53 6.13
CA GLY A 36 4.21 -13.92 4.96
C GLY A 36 5.01 -12.67 5.30
N TRP A 37 5.88 -12.24 4.39
CA TRP A 37 7.06 -11.43 4.68
C TRP A 37 6.82 -10.22 5.59
N ASP A 38 5.97 -9.30 5.13
CA ASP A 38 5.70 -8.01 5.78
C ASP A 38 4.52 -8.09 6.77
N HIS A 39 3.88 -9.25 6.92
CA HIS A 39 2.75 -9.40 7.84
C HIS A 39 3.12 -9.14 9.30
N PRO A 40 4.22 -9.66 9.87
CA PRO A 40 4.58 -9.37 11.25
C PRO A 40 4.81 -7.87 11.51
N PRO A 41 5.58 -7.14 10.67
CA PRO A 41 5.65 -5.68 10.78
C PRO A 41 4.31 -4.97 10.69
N HIS A 42 3.46 -5.32 9.73
CA HIS A 42 2.14 -4.72 9.61
C HIS A 42 1.23 -5.01 10.81
N LEU A 43 1.38 -6.18 11.46
CA LEU A 43 0.66 -6.52 12.68
C LEU A 43 1.11 -5.65 13.86
N VAL A 44 2.42 -5.46 14.05
CA VAL A 44 2.96 -4.56 15.09
C VAL A 44 2.50 -3.12 14.88
N CYS A 45 2.56 -2.61 13.65
CA CYS A 45 2.07 -1.28 13.30
C CYS A 45 0.56 -1.13 13.57
N SER A 46 -0.22 -2.18 13.31
CA SER A 46 -1.66 -2.23 13.61
C SER A 46 -1.93 -2.22 15.12
N TYR A 47 -1.16 -2.99 15.89
CA TYR A 47 -1.22 -3.02 17.35
C TYR A 47 -0.95 -1.64 17.95
N LEU A 48 0.17 -1.00 17.56
CA LEU A 48 0.54 0.32 18.04
C LEU A 48 -0.51 1.39 17.68
N THR A 49 -1.02 1.32 16.45
CA THR A 49 -2.08 2.23 15.99
C THR A 49 -3.37 2.06 16.80
N SER A 50 -3.78 0.82 17.05
CA SER A 50 -5.02 0.49 17.77
C SER A 50 -4.95 0.82 19.26
N GLU A 51 -3.87 0.43 19.95
CA GLU A 51 -3.80 0.52 21.41
C GLU A 51 -3.30 1.87 21.91
N PHE A 52 -2.46 2.56 21.14
CA PHE A 52 -1.81 3.79 21.63
C PHE A 52 -2.17 5.03 20.80
N PHE A 53 -2.07 4.97 19.47
CA PHE A 53 -2.14 6.18 18.65
C PHE A 53 -3.57 6.67 18.39
N LEU A 54 -4.48 5.78 18.00
CA LEU A 54 -5.87 6.16 17.75
C LEU A 54 -6.58 6.66 19.03
N PRO A 55 -6.45 6.00 20.20
CA PRO A 55 -7.06 6.47 21.46
C PRO A 55 -6.56 7.84 21.92
N GLN A 56 -5.29 8.14 21.66
CA GLN A 56 -4.67 9.42 22.03
C GLN A 56 -4.90 10.51 20.97
N LEU A 57 -5.59 10.20 19.86
CA LEU A 57 -5.76 11.07 18.70
C LEU A 57 -4.40 11.55 18.12
N THR A 58 -3.40 10.68 18.16
CA THR A 58 -2.03 10.90 17.68
C THR A 58 -1.70 9.90 16.57
N VAL A 59 -2.49 9.89 15.49
CA VAL A 59 -2.31 8.94 14.36
C VAL A 59 -0.86 8.88 13.87
N LEU A 60 -0.18 10.04 13.79
CA LEU A 60 1.25 10.13 13.52
C LEU A 60 2.06 9.98 14.82
N GLY A 61 1.90 8.84 15.51
CA GLY A 61 2.50 8.60 16.81
C GLY A 61 3.93 8.08 16.73
N TRP A 62 4.66 8.23 17.84
CA TRP A 62 6.02 7.74 18.01
C TRP A 62 6.04 6.31 18.54
N ASP A 63 6.70 5.42 17.82
CA ASP A 63 7.03 4.06 18.24
C ASP A 63 8.45 4.05 18.83
N PRO A 64 8.62 3.91 20.16
CA PRO A 64 9.93 3.86 20.80
C PRO A 64 10.58 2.47 20.73
N TYR A 65 9.85 1.45 20.28
CA TYR A 65 10.28 0.07 20.39
C TYR A 65 11.07 -0.41 19.19
N ASN A 66 10.91 0.21 18.01
CA ASN A 66 11.58 -0.22 16.79
C ASN A 66 12.43 0.91 16.20
N ASN A 67 13.47 0.56 15.43
CA ASN A 67 14.26 1.48 14.61
C ASN A 67 14.89 2.68 15.37
N PHE A 68 15.22 2.50 16.66
CA PHE A 68 15.67 3.58 17.57
C PHE A 68 14.66 4.72 17.71
N GLY A 69 13.38 4.42 17.58
CA GLY A 69 12.32 5.41 17.63
C GLY A 69 11.99 5.98 16.24
N TRP A 70 10.71 5.90 15.84
CA TRP A 70 10.26 6.38 14.54
C TRP A 70 8.74 6.61 14.46
N VAL A 71 8.28 7.26 13.36
CA VAL A 71 6.87 7.60 13.09
C VAL A 71 6.38 6.84 11.86
N PHE A 72 6.15 5.53 11.99
CA PHE A 72 5.84 4.68 10.83
C PHE A 72 4.58 5.11 10.07
N ASN A 73 3.54 5.60 10.75
CA ASN A 73 2.30 6.06 10.12
C ASN A 73 2.51 7.27 9.19
N GLN A 74 3.58 8.03 9.40
CA GLN A 74 3.93 9.14 8.52
C GLN A 74 4.60 8.67 7.23
N PHE A 75 5.41 7.61 7.29
CA PHE A 75 6.22 7.15 6.15
C PHE A 75 5.66 5.93 5.40
N TYR A 76 4.83 5.10 6.05
CA TYR A 76 4.32 3.83 5.53
C TYR A 76 2.80 3.79 5.35
N ASN A 77 2.18 4.95 5.22
CA ASN A 77 0.75 5.21 5.01
C ASN A 77 -0.18 4.60 6.10
N PRO A 78 -0.97 5.41 6.83
CA PRO A 78 -1.66 4.93 8.04
C PRO A 78 -2.95 4.14 7.77
N GLY A 79 -3.49 4.17 6.55
CA GLY A 79 -4.82 3.69 6.19
C GLY A 79 -5.04 2.21 6.46
N ALA A 80 -4.04 1.36 6.20
CA ALA A 80 -4.11 -0.07 6.50
C ALA A 80 -4.26 -0.33 8.00
N TYR A 81 -3.44 0.33 8.83
CA TYR A 81 -3.45 0.16 10.28
C TYR A 81 -4.69 0.78 10.93
N LEU A 82 -5.17 1.90 10.37
CA LEU A 82 -6.45 2.51 10.74
C LEU A 82 -7.64 1.61 10.43
N LEU A 83 -7.62 0.83 9.34
CA LEU A 83 -8.66 -0.16 9.06
C LEU A 83 -8.71 -1.26 10.14
N VAL A 84 -7.55 -1.79 10.54
CA VAL A 84 -7.49 -2.81 11.60
C VAL A 84 -8.00 -2.24 12.93
N ALA A 85 -7.56 -1.04 13.29
CA ALA A 85 -8.06 -0.35 14.48
C ALA A 85 -9.58 -0.11 14.39
N ALA A 86 -10.08 0.37 13.24
CA ALA A 86 -11.51 0.61 13.04
C ALA A 86 -12.34 -0.67 13.20
N ILE A 87 -11.89 -1.80 12.66
CA ILE A 87 -12.54 -3.12 12.86
C ILE A 87 -12.57 -3.48 14.34
N ARG A 88 -11.44 -3.35 15.03
CA ARG A 88 -11.32 -3.66 16.45
C ARG A 88 -12.26 -2.80 17.30
N TYR A 89 -12.30 -1.48 17.08
CA TYR A 89 -13.21 -0.57 17.78
C TYR A 89 -14.68 -0.79 17.39
N ALA A 90 -14.99 -1.08 16.13
CA ALA A 90 -16.35 -1.41 15.69
C ALA A 90 -16.87 -2.71 16.32
N SER A 91 -15.96 -3.66 16.62
CA SER A 91 -16.28 -4.87 17.38
C SER A 91 -16.36 -4.64 18.90
N LEU A 92 -16.26 -3.39 19.37
CA LEU A 92 -16.14 -3.05 20.81
C LEU A 92 -14.97 -3.78 21.49
N LYS A 93 -13.88 -4.02 20.75
CA LYS A 93 -12.72 -4.83 21.15
C LYS A 93 -13.03 -6.30 21.50
N LEU A 94 -14.18 -6.84 21.06
CA LEU A 94 -14.48 -8.28 21.16
C LEU A 94 -13.52 -9.12 20.29
N LEU A 95 -13.06 -8.58 19.17
CA LEU A 95 -12.00 -9.19 18.38
C LEU A 95 -10.63 -8.78 18.93
N ASP A 96 -9.74 -9.76 19.12
CA ASP A 96 -8.34 -9.52 19.40
C ASP A 96 -7.62 -8.83 18.20
N ILE A 97 -6.38 -8.40 18.41
CA ILE A 97 -5.64 -7.65 17.37
C ILE A 97 -5.37 -8.53 16.13
N VAL A 98 -5.09 -9.83 16.33
CA VAL A 98 -4.80 -10.79 15.26
C VAL A 98 -6.04 -11.07 14.41
N SER A 99 -7.19 -11.29 15.05
CA SER A 99 -8.47 -11.53 14.40
C SER A 99 -8.94 -10.29 13.66
N SER A 100 -8.75 -9.10 14.24
CA SER A 100 -9.03 -7.82 13.57
C SER A 100 -8.15 -7.64 12.33
N TYR A 101 -6.86 -8.00 12.43
CA TYR A 101 -5.92 -7.97 11.31
C TYR A 101 -6.32 -8.94 10.19
N LYS A 102 -6.64 -10.19 10.52
CA LYS A 102 -7.14 -11.19 9.56
C LYS A 102 -8.42 -10.74 8.87
N LEU A 103 -9.36 -10.13 9.61
CA LEU A 103 -10.57 -9.57 9.02
C LEU A 103 -10.26 -8.39 8.08
N ALA A 104 -9.27 -7.55 8.41
CA ALA A 104 -8.82 -6.47 7.52
C ALA A 104 -8.22 -7.01 6.21
N LEU A 105 -7.47 -8.12 6.27
CA LEU A 105 -6.98 -8.82 5.07
C LEU A 105 -8.13 -9.32 4.21
N VAL A 106 -9.17 -9.90 4.82
CA VAL A 106 -10.37 -10.35 4.11
C VAL A 106 -11.11 -9.18 3.44
N VAL A 107 -11.31 -8.07 4.17
CA VAL A 107 -11.92 -6.84 3.62
C VAL A 107 -11.10 -6.34 2.43
N THR A 108 -9.78 -6.30 2.57
CA THR A 108 -8.85 -5.87 1.51
C THR A 108 -8.89 -6.80 0.30
N TYR A 109 -9.04 -8.10 0.52
CA TYR A 109 -9.15 -9.08 -0.55
C TYR A 109 -10.41 -8.82 -1.41
N VAL A 110 -11.55 -8.54 -0.78
CA VAL A 110 -12.83 -8.39 -1.48
C VAL A 110 -13.13 -6.97 -1.98
N LEU A 111 -12.52 -5.93 -1.40
CA LEU A 111 -12.82 -4.53 -1.74
C LEU A 111 -12.61 -4.20 -3.24
N PRO A 112 -11.54 -4.64 -3.92
CA PRO A 112 -11.41 -4.44 -5.37
C PRO A 112 -12.58 -5.01 -6.18
N ALA A 113 -13.20 -6.10 -5.73
CA ALA A 113 -14.37 -6.67 -6.40
C ALA A 113 -15.57 -5.72 -6.36
N VAL A 114 -15.78 -5.09 -5.20
CA VAL A 114 -16.83 -4.07 -5.00
C VAL A 114 -16.54 -2.85 -5.87
N GLY A 115 -15.29 -2.37 -5.88
CA GLY A 115 -14.85 -1.24 -6.71
C GLY A 115 -15.03 -1.50 -8.20
N ALA A 116 -14.55 -2.64 -8.70
CA ALA A 116 -14.67 -3.04 -10.10
C ALA A 116 -16.14 -3.23 -10.53
N PHE A 117 -16.98 -3.79 -9.65
CA PHE A 117 -18.42 -3.92 -9.89
C PHE A 117 -19.06 -2.56 -10.18
N TYR A 118 -18.84 -1.57 -9.29
CA TYR A 118 -19.43 -0.25 -9.44
C TYR A 118 -18.78 0.55 -10.59
N LEU A 119 -17.49 0.37 -10.85
CA LEU A 119 -16.81 1.00 -11.98
C LEU A 119 -17.37 0.51 -13.33
N ALA A 120 -17.54 -0.80 -13.50
CA ALA A 120 -18.15 -1.38 -14.69
C ALA A 120 -19.57 -0.82 -14.92
N LYS A 121 -20.36 -0.67 -13.85
CA LYS A 121 -21.70 -0.06 -13.89
C LYS A 121 -21.65 1.42 -14.27
N ALA A 122 -20.74 2.19 -13.68
CA ALA A 122 -20.56 3.61 -13.98
C ALA A 122 -20.25 3.82 -15.47
N MET A 123 -19.47 2.91 -16.06
CA MET A 123 -19.09 2.91 -17.48
C MET A 123 -20.19 2.42 -18.45
N GLY A 124 -21.39 2.11 -17.94
CA GLY A 124 -22.52 1.66 -18.75
C GLY A 124 -22.61 0.15 -18.94
N GLY A 125 -21.81 -0.63 -18.22
CA GLY A 125 -21.92 -2.09 -18.16
C GLY A 125 -23.22 -2.53 -17.50
N GLY A 126 -23.80 -3.63 -18.02
CA GLY A 126 -24.93 -4.30 -17.39
C GLY A 126 -24.51 -5.10 -16.15
N LEU A 127 -25.47 -5.82 -15.54
CA LEU A 127 -25.19 -6.73 -14.43
C LEU A 127 -24.13 -7.79 -14.76
N PRO A 128 -24.11 -8.44 -15.94
CA PRO A 128 -23.07 -9.42 -16.26
C PRO A 128 -21.67 -8.81 -16.26
N ALA A 129 -21.48 -7.63 -16.85
CA ALA A 129 -20.20 -6.93 -16.83
C ALA A 129 -19.75 -6.63 -15.39
N ALA A 130 -20.66 -6.15 -14.54
CA ALA A 130 -20.35 -5.85 -13.15
C ALA A 130 -19.95 -7.11 -12.36
N ALA A 131 -20.68 -8.21 -12.55
CA ALA A 131 -20.38 -9.50 -11.90
C ALA A 131 -19.05 -10.10 -12.38
N PHE A 132 -18.75 -10.05 -13.69
CA PHE A 132 -17.44 -10.48 -14.21
C PHE A 132 -16.30 -9.60 -13.72
N ALA A 133 -16.51 -8.28 -13.61
CA ALA A 133 -15.48 -7.36 -13.10
C ALA A 133 -15.16 -7.68 -11.63
N ALA A 134 -16.19 -7.96 -10.82
CA ALA A 134 -16.02 -8.42 -9.45
C ALA A 134 -15.31 -9.79 -9.40
N LEU A 135 -15.71 -10.74 -10.24
CA LEU A 135 -15.16 -12.09 -10.27
C LEU A 135 -13.67 -12.09 -10.66
N PHE A 136 -13.29 -11.39 -11.74
CA PHE A 136 -11.89 -11.27 -12.16
C PHE A 136 -11.00 -10.62 -11.10
N SER A 137 -11.57 -9.78 -10.23
CA SER A 137 -10.84 -9.11 -9.14
C SER A 137 -10.52 -10.02 -7.95
N VAL A 138 -11.24 -11.15 -7.79
CA VAL A 138 -11.04 -12.09 -6.67
C VAL A 138 -10.44 -13.42 -7.10
N VAL A 139 -10.64 -13.83 -8.34
CA VAL A 139 -10.11 -15.09 -8.87
C VAL A 139 -8.59 -15.07 -8.88
N VAL A 140 -8.01 -16.19 -8.45
CA VAL A 140 -6.56 -16.40 -8.40
C VAL A 140 -6.19 -17.26 -9.59
N THR A 141 -5.19 -16.84 -10.36
CA THR A 141 -4.77 -17.55 -11.56
C THR A 141 -3.29 -17.95 -11.46
N PRO A 142 -2.82 -18.92 -12.28
CA PRO A 142 -1.42 -19.30 -12.33
C PRO A 142 -0.52 -18.15 -12.82
N TYR A 143 -1.10 -17.19 -13.54
CA TYR A 143 -0.44 -16.01 -14.08
C TYR A 143 -0.20 -14.91 -13.04
N GLU A 144 -0.83 -15.02 -11.87
CA GLU A 144 -0.66 -14.05 -10.79
C GLU A 144 0.75 -14.15 -10.19
N SER A 145 1.42 -13.00 -10.19
CA SER A 145 2.70 -12.73 -9.57
C SER A 145 2.52 -12.13 -8.17
N GLU A 146 3.26 -12.68 -7.22
CA GLU A 146 3.27 -12.24 -5.81
C GLU A 146 3.82 -10.82 -5.65
N TRP A 147 4.51 -10.31 -6.67
CA TRP A 147 5.19 -9.01 -6.65
C TRP A 147 4.46 -7.90 -7.35
N LEU A 148 3.66 -8.26 -8.34
CA LEU A 148 3.28 -7.31 -9.39
C LEU A 148 1.80 -6.94 -9.37
N ASP A 149 0.97 -7.82 -8.83
CA ASP A 149 -0.40 -7.88 -9.30
C ASP A 149 -1.45 -7.42 -8.30
N ALA A 150 -1.03 -7.07 -7.08
CA ALA A 150 -1.91 -6.80 -5.94
C ALA A 150 -2.99 -7.87 -5.79
N GLY A 151 -2.62 -9.11 -6.09
CA GLY A 151 -3.46 -10.31 -6.06
C GLY A 151 -3.56 -10.92 -4.66
N LEU A 152 -4.20 -12.09 -4.53
CA LEU A 152 -4.27 -12.81 -3.26
C LEU A 152 -2.90 -13.36 -2.84
N LYS A 153 -2.08 -13.81 -3.80
CA LYS A 153 -0.72 -14.28 -3.54
C LYS A 153 0.15 -13.17 -2.96
N GLN A 154 0.09 -11.96 -3.54
CA GLN A 154 0.81 -10.81 -3.00
C GLN A 154 0.33 -10.45 -1.59
N LEU A 155 -0.99 -10.45 -1.39
CA LEU A 155 -1.61 -10.15 -0.10
C LEU A 155 -1.10 -11.10 0.99
N TYR A 156 -0.96 -12.38 0.68
CA TYR A 156 -0.67 -13.42 1.67
C TYR A 156 0.83 -13.79 1.81
N TYR A 157 1.56 -13.94 0.70
CA TYR A 157 2.97 -14.35 0.73
C TYR A 157 3.90 -13.21 1.07
N ILE A 158 3.70 -12.05 0.45
CA ILE A 158 4.55 -10.88 0.66
C ILE A 158 3.99 -9.98 1.77
N GLY A 159 2.66 -9.92 1.92
CA GLY A 159 2.04 -9.03 2.91
C GLY A 159 1.85 -7.60 2.40
N MET A 160 1.99 -7.32 1.09
CA MET A 160 1.75 -5.99 0.50
C MET A 160 0.26 -5.68 0.30
N TRP A 161 -0.55 -6.01 1.30
CA TRP A 161 -2.00 -5.77 1.29
C TRP A 161 -2.41 -4.28 1.32
N PRO A 162 -1.64 -3.32 1.87
CA PRO A 162 -2.00 -1.90 1.82
C PRO A 162 -2.17 -1.36 0.38
N GLU A 163 -1.37 -1.85 -0.57
CA GLU A 163 -1.51 -1.52 -2.00
C GLU A 163 -2.87 -1.96 -2.55
N ARG A 164 -3.24 -3.21 -2.28
CA ARG A 164 -4.53 -3.79 -2.70
C ARG A 164 -5.72 -3.04 -2.07
N LEU A 165 -5.59 -2.64 -0.80
CA LEU A 165 -6.60 -1.82 -0.13
C LEU A 165 -6.78 -0.48 -0.86
N GLY A 166 -5.67 0.18 -1.19
CA GLY A 166 -5.66 1.41 -1.98
C GLY A 166 -6.32 1.24 -3.34
N ILE A 167 -6.08 0.12 -4.04
CA ILE A 167 -6.70 -0.18 -5.33
C ILE A 167 -8.22 -0.30 -5.20
N GLY A 168 -8.71 -0.98 -4.16
CA GLY A 168 -10.14 -1.09 -3.90
C GLY A 168 -10.83 0.27 -3.76
N PHE A 169 -10.23 1.17 -2.97
CA PHE A 169 -10.69 2.56 -2.87
C PHE A 169 -10.55 3.35 -4.17
N ALA A 170 -9.48 3.12 -4.94
CA ALA A 170 -9.23 3.83 -6.20
C ALA A 170 -10.28 3.51 -7.25
N LEU A 171 -10.69 2.23 -7.37
CA LEU A 171 -11.75 1.82 -8.29
C LEU A 171 -13.10 2.44 -7.91
N LEU A 172 -13.39 2.52 -6.61
CA LEU A 172 -14.60 3.19 -6.11
C LEU A 172 -14.57 4.70 -6.35
N ALA A 173 -13.42 5.36 -6.14
CA ALA A 173 -13.22 6.77 -6.42
C ALA A 173 -13.47 7.04 -7.92
N LEU A 174 -12.78 6.30 -8.79
CA LEU A 174 -12.95 6.42 -10.24
C LEU A 174 -14.40 6.17 -10.69
N ALA A 175 -15.11 5.22 -10.05
CA ALA A 175 -16.53 4.99 -10.32
C ALA A 175 -17.41 6.19 -9.89
N ALA A 176 -17.10 6.79 -8.74
CA ALA A 176 -17.80 7.97 -8.23
C ALA A 176 -17.56 9.19 -9.12
N GLU A 177 -16.31 9.45 -9.53
CA GLU A 177 -15.95 10.54 -10.44
C GLU A 177 -16.59 10.35 -11.82
N TRP A 178 -16.45 9.16 -12.43
CA TRP A 178 -17.07 8.86 -13.72
C TRP A 178 -18.59 9.13 -13.69
N THR A 179 -19.24 8.71 -12.60
CA THR A 179 -20.67 8.98 -12.39
C THR A 179 -20.92 10.48 -12.17
N ALA A 180 -20.05 11.20 -11.46
CA ALA A 180 -20.17 12.64 -11.26
C ALA A 180 -20.15 13.40 -12.60
N LEU A 181 -19.17 13.12 -13.45
CA LEU A 181 -19.01 13.72 -14.78
C LEU A 181 -20.20 13.41 -15.71
N SER A 182 -20.82 12.24 -15.53
CA SER A 182 -22.00 11.80 -16.28
C SER A 182 -23.32 12.43 -15.76
N ARG A 183 -23.35 13.00 -14.56
CA ARG A 183 -24.56 13.57 -13.93
C ARG A 183 -24.59 15.10 -14.07
N ARG A 184 -25.74 15.71 -13.75
CA ARG A 184 -25.95 17.17 -13.76
C ARG A 184 -26.32 17.70 -12.36
N GLY A 185 -26.10 18.99 -12.15
CA GLY A 185 -26.51 19.70 -10.93
C GLY A 185 -25.82 19.20 -9.66
N ARG A 186 -26.44 19.40 -8.49
CA ARG A 186 -25.82 19.11 -7.19
C ARG A 186 -25.47 17.62 -6.96
N ALA A 187 -26.10 16.69 -7.66
CA ALA A 187 -25.76 15.27 -7.57
C ALA A 187 -24.32 14.98 -8.02
N ARG A 188 -23.81 15.77 -8.99
CA ARG A 188 -22.43 15.72 -9.45
C ARG A 188 -21.44 16.02 -8.33
N LEU A 189 -21.63 17.14 -7.62
CA LEU A 189 -20.72 17.54 -6.56
C LEU A 189 -20.69 16.56 -5.38
N ARG A 190 -21.81 15.90 -5.08
CA ARG A 190 -21.84 14.87 -4.02
C ARG A 190 -21.03 13.64 -4.41
N LEU A 191 -21.14 13.19 -5.64
CA LEU A 191 -20.34 12.08 -6.15
C LEU A 191 -18.85 12.46 -6.21
N ALA A 192 -18.52 13.69 -6.60
CA ALA A 192 -17.16 14.22 -6.51
C ALA A 192 -16.64 14.26 -5.06
N SER A 193 -17.48 14.63 -4.08
CA SER A 193 -17.08 14.59 -2.66
C SER A 193 -16.87 13.17 -2.14
N LEU A 194 -17.64 12.20 -2.64
CA LEU A 194 -17.40 10.78 -2.35
C LEU A 194 -16.06 10.33 -2.95
N SER A 195 -15.78 10.75 -4.20
CA SER A 195 -14.48 10.52 -4.85
C SER A 195 -13.34 11.11 -4.04
N ALA A 196 -13.49 12.32 -3.49
CA ALA A 196 -12.50 12.95 -2.63
C ALA A 196 -12.16 12.12 -1.37
N VAL A 197 -13.19 11.62 -0.67
CA VAL A 197 -13.01 10.78 0.53
C VAL A 197 -12.34 9.45 0.17
N LEU A 198 -12.76 8.82 -0.91
CA LEU A 198 -12.19 7.56 -1.38
C LEU A 198 -10.76 7.75 -1.89
N GLY A 199 -10.47 8.85 -2.58
CA GLY A 199 -9.13 9.21 -3.04
C GLY A 199 -8.17 9.50 -1.88
N ALA A 200 -8.65 10.16 -0.82
CA ALA A 200 -7.89 10.30 0.43
C ALA A 200 -7.62 8.92 1.05
N ALA A 201 -8.62 8.03 1.13
CA ALA A 201 -8.44 6.67 1.63
C ALA A 201 -7.45 5.86 0.77
N THR A 202 -7.44 6.04 -0.56
CA THR A 202 -6.46 5.44 -1.47
C THR A 202 -5.05 5.89 -1.10
N VAL A 203 -4.80 7.20 -0.98
CA VAL A 203 -3.46 7.73 -0.64
C VAL A 203 -3.01 7.26 0.74
N LEU A 204 -3.88 7.33 1.75
CA LEU A 204 -3.56 6.84 3.09
C LEU A 204 -3.34 5.33 3.14
N SER A 205 -3.88 4.55 2.19
CA SER A 205 -3.59 3.10 2.12
C SER A 205 -2.27 2.86 1.39
N HIS A 206 -2.05 3.53 0.26
CA HIS A 206 -0.84 3.41 -0.53
C HIS A 206 -0.61 4.62 -1.45
N LEU A 207 0.45 5.40 -1.20
CA LEU A 207 0.75 6.65 -1.90
C LEU A 207 0.83 6.48 -3.43
N MET A 208 1.54 5.46 -3.93
CA MET A 208 1.70 5.27 -5.39
C MET A 208 0.36 4.99 -6.07
N THR A 209 -0.54 4.25 -5.41
CA THR A 209 -1.88 3.98 -5.92
C THR A 209 -2.73 5.26 -5.93
N GLY A 210 -2.52 6.16 -4.97
CA GLY A 210 -3.16 7.47 -4.94
C GLY A 210 -2.70 8.39 -6.07
N ILE A 211 -1.40 8.40 -6.37
CA ILE A 211 -0.86 9.11 -7.55
C ILE A 211 -1.44 8.50 -8.84
N ALA A 212 -1.48 7.17 -8.94
CA ALA A 212 -2.08 6.45 -10.07
C ALA A 212 -3.55 6.83 -10.28
N LEU A 213 -4.32 6.91 -9.19
CA LEU A 213 -5.72 7.35 -9.21
C LEU A 213 -5.84 8.77 -9.73
N LEU A 214 -5.06 9.73 -9.21
CA LEU A 214 -5.11 11.13 -9.66
C LEU A 214 -4.84 11.25 -11.17
N MET A 215 -3.88 10.49 -11.69
CA MET A 215 -3.59 10.43 -13.13
C MET A 215 -4.79 9.87 -13.91
N ALA A 216 -5.42 8.81 -13.42
CA ALA A 216 -6.60 8.22 -14.04
C ALA A 216 -7.81 9.17 -14.02
N GLU A 217 -8.09 9.83 -12.89
CA GLU A 217 -9.16 10.81 -12.74
C GLU A 217 -8.96 12.00 -13.69
N ALA A 218 -7.74 12.57 -13.74
CA ALA A 218 -7.41 13.67 -14.63
C ALA A 218 -7.60 13.29 -16.11
N LEU A 219 -7.17 12.09 -16.51
CA LEU A 219 -7.35 11.60 -17.88
C LEU A 219 -8.82 11.37 -18.22
N VAL A 220 -9.61 10.81 -17.30
CA VAL A 220 -11.05 10.63 -17.48
C VAL A 220 -11.75 11.99 -17.61
N ALA A 221 -11.45 12.95 -16.73
CA ALA A 221 -11.98 14.31 -16.83
C ALA A 221 -11.65 14.96 -18.18
N ALA A 222 -10.42 14.79 -18.67
CA ALA A 222 -10.01 15.27 -19.99
C ALA A 222 -10.78 14.60 -21.14
N VAL A 223 -10.98 13.28 -21.11
CA VAL A 223 -11.78 12.55 -22.12
C VAL A 223 -13.23 13.05 -22.13
N PHE A 224 -13.85 13.27 -20.96
CA PHE A 224 -15.19 13.83 -20.87
C PHE A 224 -15.26 15.25 -21.44
N ALA A 225 -14.29 16.10 -21.11
CA ALA A 225 -14.21 17.47 -21.62
C ALA A 225 -14.09 17.49 -23.16
N LEU A 226 -13.14 16.73 -23.71
CA LEU A 226 -12.90 16.63 -25.15
C LEU A 226 -14.10 16.05 -25.91
N LYS A 227 -14.77 15.04 -25.31
CA LYS A 227 -15.98 14.46 -25.89
C LYS A 227 -17.13 15.46 -26.03
N ARG A 228 -17.28 16.40 -25.08
CA ARG A 228 -18.29 17.47 -25.22
C ARG A 228 -18.02 18.39 -26.40
N PHE A 229 -16.75 18.71 -26.66
CA PHE A 229 -16.34 19.49 -27.82
C PHE A 229 -16.56 18.72 -29.12
N ALA A 230 -16.12 17.45 -29.18
CA ALA A 230 -16.27 16.61 -30.38
C ALA A 230 -17.74 16.34 -30.74
N GLY A 231 -18.66 16.48 -29.80
CA GLY A 231 -20.10 16.29 -29.99
C GLY A 231 -20.86 17.49 -30.56
N GLN A 232 -20.25 18.68 -30.66
CA GLN A 232 -20.94 19.87 -31.18
C GLN A 232 -20.87 19.95 -32.72
N GLU A 233 -21.97 20.40 -33.31
CA GLU A 233 -22.08 20.72 -34.74
C GLU A 233 -22.17 22.25 -34.89
N GLY A 234 -21.31 22.82 -35.74
CA GLY A 234 -21.25 24.26 -36.00
C GLY A 234 -20.12 24.99 -35.28
N GLY A 235 -19.01 25.24 -36.01
CA GLY A 235 -17.91 26.20 -35.72
C GLY A 235 -17.37 26.32 -34.29
N LEU A 236 -16.03 26.35 -34.13
CA LEU A 236 -15.34 26.43 -32.83
C LEU A 236 -15.89 27.50 -31.86
N ARG A 237 -16.24 28.71 -32.34
CA ARG A 237 -16.73 29.80 -31.49
C ARG A 237 -18.17 29.59 -30.96
N ALA A 238 -19.10 29.16 -31.80
CA ALA A 238 -20.49 28.90 -31.38
C ALA A 238 -20.58 27.66 -30.48
N SER A 239 -19.79 26.63 -30.80
CA SER A 239 -19.62 25.43 -29.99
C SER A 239 -19.04 25.71 -28.60
N ALA A 240 -18.10 26.65 -28.49
CA ALA A 240 -17.47 26.98 -27.20
C ALA A 240 -18.46 27.59 -26.20
N ALA A 241 -19.28 28.56 -26.61
CA ALA A 241 -20.24 29.23 -25.72
C ALA A 241 -21.29 28.27 -25.13
N LEU A 242 -21.71 27.27 -25.92
CA LEU A 242 -22.68 26.25 -25.50
C LEU A 242 -22.09 25.21 -24.54
N VAL A 243 -20.78 24.93 -24.65
CA VAL A 243 -20.11 23.86 -23.90
C VAL A 243 -19.42 24.36 -22.62
N LEU A 244 -19.01 25.63 -22.60
CA LEU A 244 -18.33 26.29 -21.47
C LEU A 244 -18.99 26.05 -20.09
N PRO A 245 -20.31 26.22 -19.92
CA PRO A 245 -20.95 25.94 -18.64
C PRO A 245 -20.81 24.49 -18.18
N ALA A 246 -20.91 23.53 -19.11
CA ALA A 246 -20.77 22.11 -18.79
C ALA A 246 -19.32 21.75 -18.42
N LEU A 247 -18.34 22.36 -19.08
CA LEU A 247 -16.92 22.22 -18.75
C LEU A 247 -16.60 22.82 -17.39
N ALA A 248 -17.14 24.00 -17.06
CA ALA A 248 -16.98 24.60 -15.75
C ALA A 248 -17.47 23.66 -14.64
N TRP A 249 -18.58 22.96 -14.86
CA TRP A 249 -19.07 21.94 -13.94
C TRP A 249 -18.22 20.67 -13.91
N ASP A 250 -17.60 20.25 -15.03
CA ASP A 250 -16.70 19.09 -15.05
C ASP A 250 -15.41 19.43 -14.29
N ALA A 251 -14.84 20.62 -14.55
CA ALA A 251 -13.69 21.17 -13.82
C ALA A 251 -13.99 21.32 -12.32
N ALA A 252 -15.18 21.80 -11.95
CA ALA A 252 -15.59 21.88 -10.54
C ALA A 252 -15.71 20.51 -9.88
N ALA A 253 -16.19 19.48 -10.60
CA ALA A 253 -16.25 18.12 -10.06
C ALA A 253 -14.84 17.56 -9.83
N PHE A 254 -13.94 17.71 -10.81
CA PHE A 254 -12.55 17.30 -10.66
C PHE A 254 -11.85 18.05 -9.53
N ALA A 255 -12.03 19.37 -9.43
CA ALA A 255 -11.48 20.19 -8.35
C ALA A 255 -11.98 19.77 -6.96
N VAL A 256 -13.26 19.40 -6.83
CA VAL A 256 -13.81 18.86 -5.58
C VAL A 256 -13.24 17.47 -5.27
N SER A 257 -13.06 16.60 -6.27
CA SER A 257 -12.43 15.28 -6.08
C SER A 257 -10.98 15.42 -5.63
N ALA A 258 -10.13 15.96 -6.49
CA ALA A 258 -8.69 16.05 -6.25
C ALA A 258 -8.33 17.02 -5.13
N GLY A 259 -8.91 18.22 -5.14
CA GLY A 259 -8.66 19.23 -4.10
C GLY A 259 -9.25 18.83 -2.74
N GLY A 260 -10.41 18.18 -2.73
CA GLY A 260 -10.99 17.61 -1.51
C GLY A 260 -10.13 16.49 -0.92
N ALA A 261 -9.61 15.59 -1.75
CA ALA A 261 -8.69 14.54 -1.30
C ALA A 261 -7.41 15.14 -0.70
N LEU A 262 -6.76 16.07 -1.40
CA LEU A 262 -5.56 16.75 -0.90
C LEU A 262 -5.80 17.51 0.41
N GLY A 263 -6.94 18.19 0.52
CA GLY A 263 -7.32 18.87 1.76
C GLY A 263 -7.49 17.90 2.94
N LEU A 264 -8.20 16.78 2.72
CA LEU A 264 -8.34 15.72 3.74
C LEU A 264 -7.01 15.08 4.13
N LEU A 265 -6.02 15.07 3.24
CA LEU A 265 -4.70 14.50 3.46
C LEU A 265 -3.68 15.47 4.08
N ALA A 266 -4.03 16.76 4.21
CA ALA A 266 -3.09 17.79 4.64
C ALA A 266 -2.45 17.51 6.02
N PHE A 267 -3.20 16.91 6.97
CA PHE A 267 -2.67 16.49 8.27
C PHE A 267 -1.49 15.51 8.16
N TRP A 268 -1.40 14.75 7.06
CA TRP A 268 -0.36 13.75 6.80
C TRP A 268 0.71 14.27 5.84
N ILE A 269 0.31 14.89 4.71
CA ILE A 269 1.24 15.38 3.68
C ILE A 269 2.15 16.49 4.21
N VAL A 270 1.62 17.41 5.03
CA VAL A 270 2.40 18.54 5.55
C VAL A 270 3.55 18.09 6.45
N PRO A 271 3.33 17.28 7.52
CA PRO A 271 4.42 16.78 8.34
C PRO A 271 5.34 15.85 7.55
N LEU A 272 4.82 14.96 6.70
CA LEU A 272 5.63 14.12 5.82
C LEU A 272 6.62 14.99 5.02
N SER A 273 6.12 15.98 4.30
CA SER A 273 6.94 16.88 3.48
C SER A 273 8.02 17.62 4.28
N SER A 274 7.70 18.03 5.52
CA SER A 274 8.65 18.74 6.40
C SER A 274 9.80 17.88 6.93
N THR A 275 9.64 16.55 6.93
CA THR A 275 10.60 15.62 7.55
C THR A 275 11.23 14.66 6.55
N ASN A 276 10.66 14.52 5.35
CA ASN A 276 11.05 13.48 4.39
C ASN A 276 12.54 13.57 4.03
N TRP A 277 13.04 14.78 3.74
CA TRP A 277 14.43 14.97 3.32
C TRP A 277 15.46 14.61 4.42
N GLU A 278 15.19 14.99 5.67
CA GLU A 278 16.13 14.78 6.79
C GLU A 278 16.04 13.35 7.35
N TYR A 279 14.85 12.76 7.41
CA TYR A 279 14.63 11.50 8.12
C TYR A 279 14.22 10.31 7.24
N HIS A 280 13.78 10.53 6.00
CA HIS A 280 13.20 9.48 5.15
C HIS A 280 13.55 9.63 3.65
N ASN A 281 14.82 9.91 3.36
CA ASN A 281 15.31 10.09 2.00
C ASN A 281 16.56 9.26 1.71
N LEU A 282 16.74 8.16 2.45
CA LEU A 282 17.78 7.21 2.07
C LEU A 282 17.43 6.62 0.69
N PRO A 283 18.40 6.51 -0.23
CA PRO A 283 18.23 5.78 -1.47
C PRO A 283 18.26 4.30 -1.09
N THR A 284 17.14 3.78 -0.59
CA THR A 284 16.97 2.36 -0.33
C THR A 284 15.68 1.94 -1.03
N ILE A 285 15.62 0.72 -1.57
CA ILE A 285 14.37 0.12 -2.09
C ILE A 285 13.85 0.85 -3.34
N THR A 286 14.46 0.57 -4.50
CA THR A 286 13.95 0.99 -5.81
C THR A 286 13.28 -0.19 -6.52
N TRP A 287 11.95 -0.16 -6.67
CA TRP A 287 11.20 -1.20 -7.39
C TRP A 287 11.16 -0.87 -8.89
N TYR A 288 12.30 -1.01 -9.54
CA TYR A 288 12.47 -0.75 -10.97
C TYR A 288 12.49 -2.06 -11.77
N VAL A 289 11.40 -2.34 -12.48
CA VAL A 289 11.31 -3.51 -13.39
C VAL A 289 11.76 -3.13 -14.82
N GLY A 290 11.85 -1.83 -15.10
CA GLY A 290 12.22 -1.31 -16.41
C GLY A 290 11.22 -1.61 -17.51
N PRO A 291 11.65 -1.49 -18.78
CA PRO A 291 10.78 -1.67 -19.94
C PRO A 291 10.12 -3.05 -20.05
N TRP A 292 10.65 -4.06 -19.35
CA TRP A 292 10.04 -5.39 -19.20
C TRP A 292 8.68 -5.36 -18.49
N GLY A 293 8.36 -4.28 -17.77
CA GLY A 293 7.09 -4.12 -17.06
C GLY A 293 5.86 -4.33 -17.93
N VAL A 294 5.93 -4.00 -19.23
CA VAL A 294 4.83 -4.24 -20.19
C VAL A 294 4.57 -5.74 -20.40
N ARG A 295 5.64 -6.55 -20.56
CA ARG A 295 5.49 -8.01 -20.70
C ARG A 295 4.95 -8.63 -19.42
N ALA A 296 5.46 -8.19 -18.27
CA ALA A 296 5.03 -8.68 -16.98
C ALA A 296 3.54 -8.40 -16.73
N PHE A 297 3.08 -7.19 -17.07
CA PHE A 297 1.66 -6.82 -17.02
C PHE A 297 0.79 -7.69 -17.93
N LEU A 298 1.16 -7.85 -19.21
CA LEU A 298 0.37 -8.67 -20.13
C LEU A 298 0.35 -10.14 -19.71
N GLY A 299 1.48 -10.64 -19.21
CA GLY A 299 1.60 -11.98 -18.64
C GLY A 299 0.62 -12.19 -17.49
N SER A 300 0.46 -11.21 -16.60
CA SER A 300 -0.36 -11.37 -15.39
C SER A 300 -1.87 -11.28 -15.56
N LEU A 301 -2.34 -10.83 -16.72
CA LEU A 301 -3.75 -10.90 -17.10
C LEU A 301 -4.16 -12.31 -17.54
N GLY A 302 -3.22 -13.07 -18.12
CA GLY A 302 -3.52 -14.32 -18.79
C GLY A 302 -4.23 -14.13 -20.15
N PRO A 303 -4.35 -15.20 -20.95
CA PRO A 303 -4.81 -15.13 -22.33
C PRO A 303 -6.31 -14.76 -22.45
N LEU A 304 -7.16 -15.30 -21.57
CA LEU A 304 -8.60 -15.05 -21.61
C LEU A 304 -8.94 -13.58 -21.32
N ALA A 305 -8.42 -13.02 -20.22
CA ALA A 305 -8.67 -11.62 -19.87
C ALA A 305 -8.11 -10.67 -20.94
N THR A 306 -6.94 -10.99 -21.51
CA THR A 306 -6.35 -10.23 -22.62
C THR A 306 -7.25 -10.24 -23.86
N ALA A 307 -7.75 -11.40 -24.27
CA ALA A 307 -8.66 -11.51 -25.42
C ALA A 307 -9.95 -10.70 -25.19
N LEU A 308 -10.53 -10.82 -24.00
CA LEU A 308 -11.75 -10.09 -23.62
C LEU A 308 -11.52 -8.58 -23.54
N LEU A 309 -10.34 -8.13 -23.10
CA LEU A 309 -9.95 -6.72 -23.13
C LEU A 309 -9.95 -6.20 -24.57
N VAL A 310 -9.35 -6.92 -25.52
CA VAL A 310 -9.34 -6.53 -26.94
C VAL A 310 -10.78 -6.47 -27.50
N VAL A 311 -11.62 -7.46 -27.19
CA VAL A 311 -13.04 -7.47 -27.59
C VAL A 311 -13.78 -6.25 -27.03
N SER A 312 -13.51 -5.86 -25.78
CA SER A 312 -14.12 -4.68 -25.16
C SER A 312 -13.77 -3.37 -25.88
N ILE A 313 -12.51 -3.22 -26.30
CA ILE A 313 -12.01 -2.07 -27.04
C ILE A 313 -12.66 -2.02 -28.43
N ALA A 314 -12.72 -3.16 -29.12
CA ALA A 314 -13.39 -3.26 -30.42
C ALA A 314 -14.88 -2.90 -30.31
N ALA A 315 -15.57 -3.37 -29.27
CA ALA A 315 -16.97 -3.04 -29.00
C ALA A 315 -17.18 -1.55 -28.71
N SER A 316 -16.25 -0.89 -28.00
CA SER A 316 -16.25 0.56 -27.82
C SER A 316 -16.16 1.27 -29.17
N CYS A 317 -15.20 0.92 -30.01
CA CYS A 317 -15.00 1.56 -31.32
C CYS A 317 -16.20 1.34 -32.26
N ALA A 318 -16.79 0.15 -32.24
CA ALA A 318 -18.00 -0.17 -33.01
C ALA A 318 -19.24 0.62 -32.55
N SER A 319 -19.21 1.26 -31.37
CA SER A 319 -20.28 2.14 -30.90
C SER A 319 -20.16 3.58 -31.42
N ALA A 320 -19.09 3.94 -32.12
CA ALA A 320 -18.97 5.27 -32.70
C ALA A 320 -20.00 5.50 -33.82
N LYS A 321 -20.33 6.78 -34.08
CA LYS A 321 -21.15 7.16 -35.24
C LYS A 321 -20.49 6.69 -36.54
N ARG A 322 -21.30 6.39 -37.58
CA ARG A 322 -20.84 5.76 -38.83
C ARG A 322 -19.70 6.50 -39.54
N ASP A 323 -19.71 7.82 -39.48
CA ASP A 323 -18.69 8.72 -40.03
C ASP A 323 -17.37 8.71 -39.23
N ARG A 324 -17.43 8.42 -37.93
CA ARG A 324 -16.28 8.44 -37.00
C ARG A 324 -15.72 7.06 -36.69
N ALA A 325 -16.48 6.00 -36.96
CA ALA A 325 -16.12 4.62 -36.67
C ALA A 325 -14.79 4.17 -37.30
N PRO A 326 -14.45 4.52 -38.56
CA PRO A 326 -13.15 4.16 -39.14
C PRO A 326 -11.98 4.79 -38.39
N VAL A 327 -12.12 6.06 -37.98
CA VAL A 327 -11.08 6.78 -37.23
C VAL A 327 -10.89 6.19 -35.84
N ALA A 328 -11.99 5.90 -35.14
CA ALA A 328 -11.93 5.25 -33.82
C ALA A 328 -11.28 3.87 -33.89
N ALA A 329 -11.64 3.06 -34.90
CA ALA A 329 -11.06 1.74 -35.11
C ALA A 329 -9.58 1.81 -35.48
N ALA A 330 -9.19 2.73 -36.37
CA ALA A 330 -7.78 2.94 -36.74
C ALA A 330 -6.95 3.37 -35.52
N ALA A 331 -7.45 4.32 -34.72
CA ALA A 331 -6.76 4.77 -33.52
C ALA A 331 -6.56 3.62 -32.51
N ALA A 332 -7.61 2.83 -32.23
CA ALA A 332 -7.50 1.70 -31.33
C ALA A 332 -6.59 0.58 -31.86
N ALA A 333 -6.64 0.28 -33.16
CA ALA A 333 -5.76 -0.71 -33.78
C ALA A 333 -4.29 -0.27 -33.73
N SER A 334 -4.00 1.01 -34.02
CA SER A 334 -2.66 1.58 -33.88
C SER A 334 -2.18 1.52 -32.43
N ALA A 335 -3.04 1.80 -31.45
CA ALA A 335 -2.69 1.71 -30.03
C ALA A 335 -2.39 0.27 -29.59
N LEU A 336 -3.19 -0.71 -30.02
CA LEU A 336 -2.93 -2.13 -29.78
C LEU A 336 -1.63 -2.59 -30.44
N LEU A 337 -1.31 -2.10 -31.64
CA LEU A 337 -0.01 -2.33 -32.28
C LEU A 337 1.12 -1.75 -31.44
N MET A 338 0.97 -0.55 -30.88
CA MET A 338 1.98 0.03 -29.98
C MET A 338 2.22 -0.83 -28.74
N TRP A 339 1.17 -1.43 -28.16
CA TRP A 339 1.34 -2.42 -27.07
C TRP A 339 2.07 -3.67 -27.55
N ALA A 340 1.69 -4.24 -28.69
CA ALA A 340 2.33 -5.44 -29.25
C ALA A 340 3.82 -5.21 -29.54
N VAL A 341 4.18 -4.06 -30.12
CA VAL A 341 5.58 -3.70 -30.40
C VAL A 341 6.34 -3.39 -29.10
N SER A 342 5.70 -2.76 -28.11
CA SER A 342 6.32 -2.55 -26.77
C SER A 342 6.61 -3.88 -26.07
N ALA A 343 5.71 -4.85 -26.20
CA ALA A 343 5.94 -6.19 -25.69
C ALA A 343 7.00 -6.94 -26.51
N ALA A 344 7.00 -6.86 -27.84
CA ALA A 344 7.98 -7.53 -28.68
C ALA A 344 9.40 -6.97 -28.50
N SER A 345 9.53 -5.64 -28.41
CA SER A 345 10.81 -4.93 -28.37
C SER A 345 10.86 -3.93 -27.19
N PRO A 346 10.92 -4.42 -25.93
CA PRO A 346 10.89 -3.53 -24.76
C PRO A 346 12.19 -2.70 -24.60
N LEU A 347 13.32 -3.15 -25.14
CA LEU A 347 14.63 -2.55 -24.86
C LEU A 347 15.16 -1.61 -25.95
N ASP A 348 14.35 -1.25 -26.95
CA ASP A 348 14.81 -0.42 -28.07
C ASP A 348 14.78 1.09 -27.80
N GLY A 349 14.41 1.51 -26.59
CA GLY A 349 14.41 2.91 -26.17
C GLY A 349 13.19 3.73 -26.62
N TYR A 350 12.14 3.10 -27.17
CA TYR A 350 10.92 3.80 -27.61
C TYR A 350 9.65 3.40 -26.83
N VAL A 351 9.76 2.57 -25.79
CA VAL A 351 8.60 2.06 -25.04
C VAL A 351 7.74 3.19 -24.47
N GLY A 352 8.32 4.22 -23.84
CA GLY A 352 7.53 5.31 -23.29
C GLY A 352 6.81 6.15 -24.37
N LEU A 353 7.45 6.37 -25.52
CA LEU A 353 6.80 7.03 -26.66
C LEU A 353 5.61 6.21 -27.19
N ARG A 354 5.78 4.89 -27.33
CA ARG A 354 4.70 3.98 -27.77
C ARG A 354 3.54 3.95 -26.80
N LEU A 355 3.81 3.83 -25.50
CA LEU A 355 2.78 3.78 -24.47
C LEU A 355 2.05 5.13 -24.32
N THR A 356 2.77 6.25 -24.42
CA THR A 356 2.17 7.59 -24.45
C THR A 356 1.28 7.76 -25.69
N SER A 357 1.77 7.34 -26.86
CA SER A 357 1.00 7.35 -28.10
C SER A 357 -0.24 6.47 -28.00
N ALA A 358 -0.11 5.27 -27.44
CA ALA A 358 -1.23 4.36 -27.18
C ALA A 358 -2.28 4.99 -26.27
N SER A 359 -1.85 5.67 -25.20
CA SER A 359 -2.75 6.39 -24.29
C SER A 359 -3.56 7.45 -25.03
N LEU A 360 -2.91 8.30 -25.84
CA LEU A 360 -3.58 9.35 -26.63
C LEU A 360 -4.52 8.77 -27.70
N LEU A 361 -4.11 7.71 -28.39
CA LEU A 361 -4.91 7.05 -29.42
C LEU A 361 -6.15 6.35 -28.83
N PHE A 362 -6.02 5.69 -27.68
CA PHE A 362 -7.18 5.14 -26.96
C PHE A 362 -8.10 6.24 -26.42
N ALA A 363 -7.54 7.37 -25.93
CA ALA A 363 -8.35 8.52 -25.53
C ALA A 363 -9.14 9.09 -26.72
N LEU A 364 -8.52 9.20 -27.90
CA LEU A 364 -9.20 9.59 -29.13
C LEU A 364 -10.33 8.62 -29.49
N ALA A 365 -10.08 7.31 -29.45
CA ALA A 365 -11.11 6.31 -29.67
C ALA A 365 -12.27 6.45 -28.65
N ALA A 366 -11.97 6.73 -27.38
CA ALA A 366 -12.97 6.97 -26.35
C ALA A 366 -13.81 8.23 -26.62
N VAL A 367 -13.17 9.34 -27.02
CA VAL A 367 -13.84 10.60 -27.39
C VAL A 367 -14.83 10.39 -28.55
N LEU A 368 -14.49 9.55 -29.52
CA LEU A 368 -15.31 9.28 -30.71
C LEU A 368 -16.40 8.22 -30.49
N SER A 369 -16.25 7.36 -29.47
CA SER A 369 -17.17 6.25 -29.18
C SER A 369 -18.41 6.72 -28.41
N GLU A 370 -19.59 6.15 -28.65
CA GLU A 370 -20.77 6.41 -27.80
C GLU A 370 -20.66 5.75 -26.42
N ARG A 371 -19.99 4.58 -26.35
CA ARG A 371 -19.71 3.83 -25.12
C ARG A 371 -18.22 3.87 -24.79
N PRO A 372 -17.70 4.95 -24.19
CA PRO A 372 -16.26 5.21 -24.10
C PRO A 372 -15.51 4.36 -23.07
N GLY A 373 -16.21 3.63 -22.19
CA GLY A 373 -15.63 3.01 -20.99
C GLY A 373 -14.38 2.18 -21.24
N ALA A 374 -14.45 1.20 -22.16
CA ALA A 374 -13.32 0.31 -22.44
C ALA A 374 -12.12 1.03 -23.06
N ALA A 375 -12.35 1.94 -24.03
CA ALA A 375 -11.29 2.73 -24.64
C ALA A 375 -10.66 3.73 -23.64
N ALA A 376 -11.46 4.34 -22.77
CA ALA A 376 -10.95 5.21 -21.71
C ALA A 376 -10.09 4.43 -20.70
N LEU A 377 -10.51 3.23 -20.29
CA LEU A 377 -9.69 2.36 -19.44
C LEU A 377 -8.40 1.92 -20.14
N ALA A 378 -8.44 1.58 -21.43
CA ALA A 378 -7.23 1.25 -22.21
C ALA A 378 -6.23 2.44 -22.27
N SER A 379 -6.76 3.66 -22.33
CA SER A 379 -5.97 4.90 -22.24
C SER A 379 -5.31 5.08 -20.86
N VAL A 380 -6.07 4.85 -19.78
CA VAL A 380 -5.57 4.86 -18.40
C VAL A 380 -4.50 3.79 -18.19
N ILE A 381 -4.74 2.56 -18.63
CA ILE A 381 -3.78 1.46 -18.56
C ILE A 381 -2.47 1.86 -19.23
N SER A 382 -2.54 2.40 -20.44
CA SER A 382 -1.35 2.84 -21.18
C SER A 382 -0.58 3.93 -20.43
N LEU A 383 -1.27 4.92 -19.86
CA LEU A 383 -0.65 6.01 -19.08
C LEU A 383 0.04 5.47 -17.82
N LEU A 384 -0.62 4.58 -17.09
CA LEU A 384 -0.05 3.97 -15.89
C LEU A 384 1.15 3.07 -16.22
N LEU A 385 1.12 2.38 -17.36
CA LEU A 385 2.27 1.58 -17.82
C LEU A 385 3.47 2.43 -18.20
N VAL A 386 3.29 3.63 -18.77
CA VAL A 386 4.41 4.58 -18.99
C VAL A 386 5.16 4.77 -17.68
N VAL A 387 4.44 5.14 -16.61
CA VAL A 387 5.07 5.38 -15.31
C VAL A 387 5.58 4.08 -14.69
N ALA A 388 4.85 2.97 -14.82
CA ALA A 388 5.25 1.68 -14.26
C ALA A 388 6.57 1.15 -14.81
N THR A 389 6.89 1.46 -16.07
CA THR A 389 8.16 1.09 -16.71
C THR A 389 9.37 1.92 -16.24
N GLY A 390 9.14 2.93 -15.40
CA GLY A 390 10.19 3.69 -14.71
C GLY A 390 10.96 4.69 -15.57
N PRO A 391 12.08 5.25 -15.06
CA PRO A 391 12.71 6.44 -15.61
C PRO A 391 13.22 6.27 -17.05
N ASP A 392 13.66 5.07 -17.42
CA ASP A 392 14.20 4.83 -18.77
C ASP A 392 13.12 4.91 -19.84
N SER A 393 11.84 4.77 -19.48
CA SER A 393 10.73 5.01 -20.42
C SER A 393 10.57 6.49 -20.77
N PHE A 394 11.06 7.41 -19.92
CA PHE A 394 11.01 8.85 -20.19
C PHE A 394 12.15 9.33 -21.09
N LYS A 395 13.10 8.45 -21.42
CA LYS A 395 14.20 8.70 -22.33
C LYS A 395 13.88 8.05 -23.66
N PHE A 396 13.84 8.82 -24.73
CA PHE A 396 13.70 8.27 -26.06
C PHE A 396 14.56 9.03 -27.07
N LYS A 397 15.05 8.29 -28.05
CA LYS A 397 15.86 8.85 -29.14
C LYS A 397 14.93 9.35 -30.23
N VAL A 398 15.13 10.59 -30.66
CA VAL A 398 14.53 11.14 -31.88
C VAL A 398 15.69 11.40 -32.85
N LEU A 399 15.88 10.48 -33.79
CA LEU A 399 17.07 10.45 -34.66
C LEU A 399 18.36 10.39 -33.83
N TRP A 400 19.17 11.45 -33.83
CA TRP A 400 20.41 11.58 -33.06
C TRP A 400 20.24 12.36 -31.74
N TRP A 401 19.03 12.83 -31.41
CA TRP A 401 18.75 13.58 -30.18
C TRP A 401 18.16 12.64 -29.12
N GLU A 402 18.71 12.67 -27.91
CA GLU A 402 18.06 12.06 -26.75
C GLU A 402 17.13 13.08 -26.09
N VAL A 403 15.84 12.77 -26.04
CA VAL A 403 14.86 13.54 -25.25
C VAL A 403 14.68 12.81 -23.93
N ASN A 404 15.01 13.49 -22.82
CA ASN A 404 14.85 12.96 -21.47
C ASN A 404 13.79 13.76 -20.71
N LEU A 405 12.55 13.25 -20.73
CA LEU A 405 11.43 13.85 -19.99
C LEU A 405 11.55 13.62 -18.48
N GLY A 406 12.40 12.69 -18.02
CA GLY A 406 12.64 12.44 -16.61
C GLY A 406 13.22 13.65 -15.88
N ARG A 407 13.94 14.53 -16.58
CA ARG A 407 14.46 15.80 -16.03
C ARG A 407 13.36 16.80 -15.64
N LEU A 408 12.16 16.65 -16.19
CA LEU A 408 10.98 17.46 -15.84
C LEU A 408 10.22 16.89 -14.64
N LEU A 409 10.60 15.68 -14.18
CA LEU A 409 9.99 14.97 -13.06
C LEU A 409 11.03 14.86 -11.92
N PRO A 410 11.17 15.89 -11.07
CA PRO A 410 12.22 16.00 -10.05
C PRO A 410 12.16 14.92 -8.95
N PHE A 411 11.12 14.09 -8.93
CA PHE A 411 10.92 13.00 -7.96
C PHE A 411 11.04 11.60 -8.58
N SER A 412 11.49 11.50 -9.83
CA SER A 412 11.51 10.25 -10.59
C SER A 412 12.31 9.14 -9.90
N GLU A 413 13.56 9.37 -9.50
CA GLU A 413 14.46 8.31 -9.04
C GLU A 413 14.00 7.51 -7.80
N ASN A 414 13.02 8.02 -7.05
CA ASN A 414 12.63 7.50 -5.76
C ASN A 414 11.31 6.72 -5.74
N TYR A 415 10.61 6.54 -6.87
CA TYR A 415 9.33 5.83 -6.84
C TYR A 415 9.48 4.30 -6.86
N ALA A 416 8.53 3.63 -6.19
CA ALA A 416 8.27 2.20 -6.40
C ALA A 416 7.47 2.05 -7.71
N TYR A 417 8.14 2.30 -8.84
CA TYR A 417 7.53 2.47 -10.14
C TYR A 417 6.57 1.36 -10.52
N TYR A 418 6.94 0.11 -10.28
CA TYR A 418 6.08 -0.97 -10.72
C TYR A 418 4.67 -0.97 -10.07
N LYS A 419 4.49 -0.32 -8.92
CA LYS A 419 3.21 -0.21 -8.20
C LYS A 419 2.09 0.47 -9.00
N PHE A 420 2.43 1.25 -10.03
CA PHE A 420 1.44 1.79 -10.96
C PHE A 420 0.74 0.70 -11.80
N ALA A 421 1.39 -0.45 -12.03
CA ALA A 421 0.83 -1.56 -12.79
C ALA A 421 -0.32 -2.27 -12.04
N GLY A 422 -0.33 -2.25 -10.71
CA GLY A 422 -1.39 -2.84 -9.90
C GLY A 422 -2.76 -2.26 -10.25
N LEU A 423 -2.92 -0.92 -10.22
CA LEU A 423 -4.18 -0.27 -10.62
C LEU A 423 -4.50 -0.50 -12.11
N ALA A 424 -3.50 -0.51 -12.98
CA ALA A 424 -3.67 -0.82 -14.40
C ALA A 424 -4.27 -2.21 -14.63
N ARG A 425 -3.86 -3.21 -13.83
CA ARG A 425 -4.37 -4.58 -13.90
C ARG A 425 -5.87 -4.65 -13.57
N TYR A 426 -6.32 -3.99 -12.50
CA TYR A 426 -7.74 -3.97 -12.16
C TYR A 426 -8.59 -3.14 -13.12
N ALA A 427 -8.02 -2.08 -13.70
CA ALA A 427 -8.62 -1.40 -14.84
C ALA A 427 -8.79 -2.35 -16.05
N ALA A 428 -7.78 -3.17 -16.34
CA ALA A 428 -7.84 -4.17 -17.42
C ALA A 428 -8.90 -5.25 -17.14
N PHE A 429 -9.02 -5.75 -15.90
CA PHE A 429 -10.09 -6.68 -15.52
C PHE A 429 -11.48 -6.07 -15.67
N THR A 430 -11.65 -4.81 -15.28
CA THR A 430 -12.92 -4.10 -15.45
C THR A 430 -13.27 -3.94 -16.94
N ALA A 431 -12.29 -3.59 -17.78
CA ALA A 431 -12.48 -3.50 -19.23
C ALA A 431 -12.74 -4.87 -19.88
N ALA A 432 -12.00 -5.91 -19.51
CA ALA A 432 -12.23 -7.28 -19.96
C ALA A 432 -13.64 -7.77 -19.62
N ALA A 433 -14.17 -7.41 -18.45
CA ALA A 433 -15.53 -7.76 -18.06
C ALA A 433 -16.60 -7.06 -18.92
N LEU A 434 -16.37 -5.82 -19.37
CA LEU A 434 -17.21 -5.18 -20.40
C LEU A 434 -17.17 -5.97 -21.72
N GLY A 435 -16.00 -6.50 -22.08
CA GLY A 435 -15.79 -7.36 -23.24
C GLY A 435 -16.49 -8.72 -23.14
N ALA A 436 -16.50 -9.34 -21.96
CA ALA A 436 -17.26 -10.57 -21.69
C ALA A 436 -18.76 -10.35 -21.83
N SER A 437 -19.25 -9.23 -21.31
CA SER A 437 -20.69 -8.93 -21.31
C SER A 437 -21.24 -8.53 -22.68
N ALA A 438 -20.42 -7.95 -23.57
CA ALA A 438 -20.92 -7.41 -24.84
C ALA A 438 -21.46 -8.50 -25.81
N PRO A 439 -20.74 -9.61 -26.07
CA PRO A 439 -21.26 -10.73 -26.86
C PRO A 439 -22.47 -11.38 -26.22
N LEU A 440 -22.46 -11.60 -24.90
CA LEU A 440 -23.60 -12.20 -24.18
C LEU A 440 -24.85 -11.33 -24.27
N ALA A 441 -24.72 -10.01 -24.11
CA ALA A 441 -25.83 -9.08 -24.25
C ALA A 441 -26.36 -9.05 -25.69
N LYS A 442 -25.47 -9.13 -26.69
CA LYS A 442 -25.85 -9.21 -28.10
C LYS A 442 -26.59 -10.50 -28.40
N ALA A 443 -26.06 -11.65 -27.98
CA ALA A 443 -26.69 -12.96 -28.14
C ALA A 443 -28.06 -13.00 -27.47
N HIS A 444 -28.16 -12.55 -26.22
CA HIS A 444 -29.44 -12.43 -25.50
C HIS A 444 -30.45 -11.53 -26.26
N SER A 445 -30.00 -10.41 -26.83
CA SER A 445 -30.87 -9.53 -27.62
C SER A 445 -31.39 -10.18 -28.91
N LEU A 446 -30.61 -11.08 -29.52
CA LEU A 446 -31.01 -11.83 -30.71
C LEU A 446 -32.01 -12.93 -30.33
N VAL A 447 -31.73 -13.68 -29.27
CA VAL A 447 -32.62 -14.73 -28.74
C VAL A 447 -33.98 -14.17 -28.33
N ARG A 448 -34.03 -12.97 -27.75
CA ARG A 448 -35.28 -12.30 -27.37
C ARG A 448 -36.23 -12.04 -28.55
N LYS A 449 -35.73 -12.06 -29.79
CA LYS A 449 -36.53 -11.89 -31.01
C LYS A 449 -37.11 -13.21 -31.54
N LEU A 450 -36.58 -14.35 -31.08
CA LEU A 450 -37.06 -15.69 -31.43
C LEU A 450 -38.33 -16.04 -30.63
N LYS A 451 -39.06 -17.07 -31.07
CA LYS A 451 -40.27 -17.57 -30.39
C LYS A 451 -40.22 -19.10 -30.25
N GLY A 452 -41.04 -19.66 -29.36
CA GLY A 452 -41.18 -21.10 -29.20
C GLY A 452 -39.89 -21.81 -28.73
N SER A 453 -39.63 -23.00 -29.27
CA SER A 453 -38.48 -23.85 -28.92
C SER A 453 -37.13 -23.22 -29.28
N GLU A 454 -37.07 -22.43 -30.36
CA GLU A 454 -35.85 -21.72 -30.78
C GLU A 454 -35.40 -20.70 -29.72
N ALA A 455 -36.35 -19.98 -29.12
CA ALA A 455 -36.05 -19.05 -28.04
C ALA A 455 -35.54 -19.79 -26.79
N GLN A 456 -36.15 -20.92 -26.44
CA GLN A 456 -35.72 -21.75 -25.31
C GLN A 456 -34.28 -22.25 -25.52
N LEU A 457 -33.99 -22.88 -26.67
CA LEU A 457 -32.64 -23.34 -27.02
C LEU A 457 -31.64 -22.18 -27.05
N GLY A 458 -32.04 -21.02 -27.56
CA GLY A 458 -31.21 -19.81 -27.55
C GLY A 458 -30.86 -19.35 -26.14
N TYR A 459 -31.82 -19.32 -25.20
CA TYR A 459 -31.55 -18.95 -23.81
C TYR A 459 -30.66 -19.98 -23.11
N VAL A 460 -30.87 -21.28 -23.36
CA VAL A 460 -29.98 -22.35 -22.87
C VAL A 460 -28.56 -22.14 -23.41
N GLY A 461 -28.40 -21.87 -24.71
CA GLY A 461 -27.10 -21.63 -25.33
C GLY A 461 -26.35 -20.44 -24.73
N VAL A 462 -27.05 -19.31 -24.51
CA VAL A 462 -26.46 -18.13 -23.84
C VAL A 462 -26.08 -18.46 -22.39
N GLY A 463 -26.92 -19.21 -21.67
CA GLY A 463 -26.64 -19.67 -20.31
C GLY A 463 -25.40 -20.57 -20.23
N VAL A 464 -25.31 -21.58 -21.10
CA VAL A 464 -24.15 -22.48 -21.20
C VAL A 464 -22.88 -21.70 -21.54
N ALA A 465 -22.92 -20.77 -22.50
CA ALA A 465 -21.77 -19.95 -22.83
C ALA A 465 -21.28 -19.09 -21.64
N ALA A 466 -22.21 -18.51 -20.87
CA ALA A 466 -21.88 -17.77 -19.66
C ALA A 466 -21.26 -18.68 -18.58
N LEU A 467 -21.82 -19.88 -18.39
CA LEU A 467 -21.29 -20.87 -17.43
C LEU A 467 -19.90 -21.37 -17.82
N LEU A 468 -19.66 -21.64 -19.10
CA LEU A 468 -18.33 -22.03 -19.60
C LEU A 468 -17.30 -20.92 -19.36
N LEU A 469 -17.67 -19.66 -19.55
CA LEU A 469 -16.79 -18.53 -19.28
C LEU A 469 -16.44 -18.41 -17.79
N VAL A 470 -17.43 -18.61 -16.91
CA VAL A 470 -17.21 -18.66 -15.46
C VAL A 470 -16.32 -19.85 -15.09
N ALA A 471 -16.60 -21.04 -15.62
CA ALA A 471 -15.83 -22.26 -15.34
C ALA A 471 -14.37 -22.10 -15.76
N ALA A 472 -14.11 -21.59 -16.98
CA ALA A 472 -12.75 -21.33 -17.46
C ALA A 472 -11.99 -20.29 -16.62
N THR A 473 -12.72 -19.36 -15.98
CA THR A 473 -12.14 -18.35 -15.09
C THR A 473 -11.84 -18.92 -13.71
N VAL A 474 -12.74 -19.73 -13.16
CA VAL A 474 -12.71 -20.16 -11.74
C VAL A 474 -11.93 -21.45 -11.53
N GLU A 475 -11.76 -22.30 -12.54
CA GLU A 475 -11.08 -23.60 -12.41
C GLU A 475 -9.68 -23.50 -11.76
N PRO A 476 -8.80 -22.56 -12.14
CA PRO A 476 -7.49 -22.45 -11.49
C PRO A 476 -7.57 -21.97 -10.05
N HIS A 477 -8.57 -21.14 -9.72
CA HIS A 477 -8.74 -20.57 -8.39
C HIS A 477 -9.00 -21.65 -7.34
N PHE A 478 -9.74 -22.70 -7.69
CA PHE A 478 -9.98 -23.82 -6.79
C PHE A 478 -8.71 -24.61 -6.44
N ARG A 479 -7.70 -24.62 -7.33
CA ARG A 479 -6.42 -25.30 -7.10
C ARG A 479 -5.43 -24.44 -6.29
N LEU A 480 -5.62 -23.13 -6.31
CA LEU A 480 -4.69 -22.14 -5.75
C LEU A 480 -5.20 -21.50 -4.46
N THR A 481 -6.31 -21.99 -3.91
CA THR A 481 -6.92 -21.47 -2.69
C THR A 481 -7.48 -22.60 -1.83
N ASP A 482 -7.83 -22.29 -0.58
CA ASP A 482 -8.38 -23.27 0.36
C ASP A 482 -9.90 -23.48 0.20
N PHE A 483 -10.45 -23.18 -0.99
CA PHE A 483 -11.88 -23.33 -1.26
C PHE A 483 -12.37 -24.75 -0.95
N TYR A 484 -11.64 -25.79 -1.41
CA TYR A 484 -11.98 -27.20 -1.21
C TYR A 484 -11.42 -27.83 0.06
N TYR A 485 -10.61 -27.11 0.86
CA TYR A 485 -10.13 -27.62 2.15
C TYR A 485 -11.31 -27.91 3.09
N PRO A 486 -11.34 -29.01 3.88
CA PRO A 486 -10.28 -30.01 4.07
C PRO A 486 -10.26 -31.17 3.06
N TYR A 487 -11.17 -31.21 2.08
CA TYR A 487 -11.25 -32.32 1.11
C TYR A 487 -10.05 -32.40 0.16
N SER A 488 -9.38 -31.28 -0.10
CA SER A 488 -8.16 -31.24 -0.93
C SER A 488 -6.92 -31.81 -0.23
N GLU A 489 -6.99 -32.10 1.08
CA GLU A 489 -5.91 -32.48 2.02
C GLU A 489 -4.75 -31.47 2.14
N THR A 490 -4.41 -30.77 1.05
CA THR A 490 -3.43 -29.68 1.00
C THR A 490 -4.05 -28.40 1.54
N LEU A 491 -3.35 -27.77 2.48
CA LEU A 491 -3.59 -26.42 2.96
C LEU A 491 -2.65 -25.44 2.25
N ILE A 492 -3.22 -24.48 1.53
CA ILE A 492 -2.50 -23.43 0.81
C ILE A 492 -2.12 -22.28 1.76
N PHE A 493 -3.06 -21.82 2.57
CA PHE A 493 -2.84 -20.68 3.47
C PHE A 493 -2.46 -21.15 4.88
N LYS A 494 -1.17 -21.40 5.08
CA LYS A 494 -0.55 -21.70 6.38
C LYS A 494 -0.59 -20.51 7.35
N MET A 495 -0.77 -20.77 8.63
CA MET A 495 -0.47 -19.80 9.70
C MET A 495 0.91 -20.10 10.26
N ASP A 496 1.50 -19.18 11.01
CA ASP A 496 2.79 -19.40 11.69
C ASP A 496 2.82 -20.66 12.57
N ALA A 497 1.69 -21.03 13.17
CA ALA A 497 1.50 -22.26 13.94
C ALA A 497 1.65 -23.55 13.11
N ASP A 498 1.52 -23.48 11.78
CA ASP A 498 1.72 -24.62 10.88
C ASP A 498 3.22 -24.90 10.60
N PHE A 499 4.13 -24.08 11.11
CA PHE A 499 5.57 -24.21 10.92
C PHE A 499 6.25 -24.74 12.19
N PRO A 500 6.85 -25.95 12.17
CA PRO A 500 7.47 -26.55 13.36
C PRO A 500 8.57 -25.69 14.01
N GLY A 501 9.29 -24.89 13.21
CA GLY A 501 10.36 -24.03 13.68
C GLY A 501 9.89 -22.78 14.43
N THR A 502 8.63 -22.35 14.25
CA THR A 502 8.10 -21.11 14.87
C THR A 502 8.19 -21.15 16.39
N ALA A 503 7.96 -22.31 17.01
CA ALA A 503 8.05 -22.46 18.46
C ALA A 503 9.43 -22.08 19.02
N LYS A 504 10.51 -22.24 18.24
CA LYS A 504 11.86 -21.82 18.64
C LYS A 504 12.00 -20.30 18.71
N LEU A 505 11.45 -19.60 17.70
CA LEU A 505 11.42 -18.14 17.66
C LEU A 505 10.64 -17.58 18.84
N VAL A 506 9.49 -18.18 19.15
CA VAL A 506 8.66 -17.80 20.31
C VAL A 506 9.42 -17.97 21.62
N ARG A 507 10.09 -19.11 21.83
CA ARG A 507 10.91 -19.34 23.06
C ARG A 507 12.02 -18.31 23.24
N ILE A 508 12.66 -17.87 22.15
CA ILE A 508 13.65 -16.77 22.22
C ILE A 508 12.99 -15.48 22.71
N MET A 509 11.81 -15.12 22.18
CA MET A 509 11.09 -13.91 22.59
C MET A 509 10.56 -14.00 24.03
N GLU A 510 10.11 -15.17 24.46
CA GLU A 510 9.71 -15.44 25.86
C GLU A 510 10.89 -15.26 26.80
N TRP A 511 12.06 -15.83 26.47
CA TRP A 511 13.28 -15.64 27.24
C TRP A 511 13.67 -14.15 27.32
N VAL A 512 13.58 -13.42 26.19
CA VAL A 512 13.87 -11.97 26.16
C VAL A 512 12.93 -11.20 27.08
N ARG A 513 11.63 -11.49 27.04
CA ARG A 513 10.63 -10.85 27.91
C ARG A 513 10.96 -11.01 29.39
N GLU A 514 11.43 -12.19 29.78
CA GLU A 514 11.67 -12.57 31.17
C GLU A 514 13.04 -12.11 31.69
N ASN A 515 14.06 -12.02 30.83
CA ASN A 515 15.45 -11.83 31.26
C ASN A 515 16.06 -10.48 30.86
N VAL A 516 15.50 -9.76 29.88
CA VAL A 516 16.08 -8.50 29.39
C VAL A 516 15.48 -7.28 30.12
N PRO A 517 16.32 -6.41 30.73
CA PRO A 517 15.87 -5.15 31.34
C PRO A 517 15.25 -4.17 30.34
N GLU A 518 14.42 -3.23 30.79
CA GLU A 518 13.74 -2.26 29.91
C GLU A 518 14.68 -1.21 29.28
N ASN A 519 15.78 -0.86 29.95
CA ASN A 519 16.67 0.22 29.54
C ASN A 519 17.78 -0.23 28.58
N THR A 520 17.53 -1.18 27.68
CA THR A 520 18.49 -1.62 26.65
C THR A 520 17.76 -2.15 25.42
N TYR A 521 18.40 -2.10 24.26
CA TYR A 521 17.88 -2.73 23.05
C TYR A 521 18.30 -4.20 22.97
N VAL A 522 17.39 -5.02 22.42
CA VAL A 522 17.72 -6.35 21.87
C VAL A 522 17.90 -6.24 20.37
N PHE A 523 19.05 -6.69 19.87
CA PHE A 523 19.36 -6.69 18.45
C PHE A 523 19.08 -8.06 17.83
N TYR A 524 18.18 -8.13 16.85
CA TYR A 524 17.79 -9.37 16.19
C TYR A 524 18.36 -9.46 14.78
N GLN A 525 18.97 -10.60 14.45
CA GLN A 525 19.25 -10.94 13.05
C GLN A 525 17.96 -11.42 12.35
N ASP A 526 17.62 -10.82 11.20
CA ASP A 526 16.40 -11.15 10.47
C ASP A 526 16.41 -12.54 9.82
N THR A 527 15.27 -13.22 9.87
CA THR A 527 15.07 -14.61 9.45
C THR A 527 14.65 -14.76 7.99
N LEU A 528 14.17 -13.67 7.35
CA LEU A 528 13.44 -13.69 6.07
C LEU A 528 14.06 -14.64 5.02
N TRP A 529 15.32 -14.42 4.64
CA TRP A 529 15.95 -15.10 3.50
C TRP A 529 16.91 -16.23 3.83
N LYS A 530 17.37 -16.30 5.08
CA LYS A 530 18.45 -17.20 5.48
C LYS A 530 17.93 -18.51 6.07
N LEU A 531 16.77 -18.47 6.71
CA LEU A 531 16.19 -19.60 7.42
C LEU A 531 14.78 -19.95 6.95
N GLY A 532 14.05 -19.01 6.35
CA GLY A 532 12.72 -19.26 5.81
C GLY A 532 12.73 -20.18 4.60
N ASP A 533 11.91 -21.23 4.62
CA ASP A 533 11.83 -22.24 3.57
C ASP A 533 10.40 -22.69 3.23
N TRP A 534 9.39 -22.04 3.84
CA TRP A 534 7.96 -22.39 3.72
C TRP A 534 7.59 -23.83 4.19
N SER A 535 8.50 -24.51 4.88
CA SER A 535 8.32 -25.87 5.39
C SER A 535 8.56 -25.99 6.90
N TYR A 536 9.76 -25.63 7.37
CA TYR A 536 10.16 -25.64 8.76
C TYR A 536 10.01 -24.25 9.38
N LEU A 537 10.40 -23.20 8.66
CA LEU A 537 10.25 -21.80 9.09
C LEU A 537 9.57 -20.98 8.00
N PRO A 538 8.74 -20.00 8.39
CA PRO A 538 8.16 -19.08 7.42
C PRO A 538 9.23 -18.15 6.82
N VAL A 539 9.04 -17.76 5.57
CA VAL A 539 9.81 -16.66 4.95
C VAL A 539 9.20 -15.36 5.47
N SER A 540 9.77 -14.83 6.55
CA SER A 540 9.14 -13.77 7.35
C SER A 540 10.14 -12.90 8.13
N HIS A 541 9.77 -11.63 8.35
CA HIS A 541 10.38 -10.74 9.35
C HIS A 541 9.85 -11.04 10.77
N TYR A 542 9.88 -12.32 11.18
CA TYR A 542 9.11 -12.81 12.32
C TYR A 542 9.55 -12.17 13.65
N PHE A 543 10.86 -11.93 13.84
CA PHE A 543 11.37 -11.28 15.05
C PHE A 543 10.87 -9.84 15.22
N TYR A 544 10.31 -9.20 14.20
CA TYR A 544 9.69 -7.88 14.37
C TYR A 544 8.57 -7.90 15.42
N LEU A 545 7.89 -9.04 15.60
CA LEU A 545 6.84 -9.24 16.62
C LEU A 545 7.34 -9.09 18.05
N SER A 546 8.65 -9.21 18.31
CA SER A 546 9.19 -9.19 19.68
C SER A 546 8.81 -7.89 20.40
N SER A 547 8.80 -6.74 19.73
CA SER A 547 8.35 -5.47 20.34
C SER A 547 6.92 -5.54 20.90
N MET A 548 5.99 -6.17 20.16
CA MET A 548 4.61 -6.37 20.60
C MET A 548 4.48 -7.44 21.69
N LEU A 549 5.23 -8.54 21.59
CA LEU A 549 5.11 -9.69 22.50
C LEU A 549 5.85 -9.51 23.83
N THR A 550 6.93 -8.74 23.82
CA THR A 550 7.82 -8.56 24.98
C THR A 550 7.68 -7.19 25.62
N GLY A 551 7.17 -6.18 24.88
CA GLY A 551 7.16 -4.79 25.31
C GLY A 551 8.56 -4.17 25.44
N LYS A 552 9.59 -4.82 24.88
CA LYS A 552 10.99 -4.38 24.96
C LYS A 552 11.41 -3.64 23.69
N PRO A 553 12.24 -2.59 23.81
CA PRO A 553 12.88 -1.97 22.66
C PRO A 553 13.79 -2.95 21.92
N GLN A 554 13.71 -2.92 20.60
CA GLN A 554 14.49 -3.77 19.71
C GLN A 554 15.07 -3.00 18.52
N VAL A 555 16.10 -3.59 17.93
CA VAL A 555 16.72 -3.16 16.68
C VAL A 555 16.94 -4.42 15.83
N GLY A 556 16.85 -4.32 14.51
CA GLY A 556 16.94 -5.51 13.65
C GLY A 556 15.64 -6.30 13.58
N GLY A 557 15.71 -7.47 12.94
CA GLY A 557 14.57 -8.36 12.75
C GLY A 557 13.42 -7.77 11.92
N GLY A 558 13.69 -6.67 11.20
CA GLY A 558 12.69 -5.89 10.47
C GLY A 558 13.04 -5.67 9.02
N PHE A 559 12.07 -5.11 8.30
CA PHE A 559 12.10 -4.93 6.86
C PHE A 559 12.87 -3.69 6.40
N GLY A 560 13.28 -3.70 5.14
CA GLY A 560 13.71 -2.54 4.35
C GLY A 560 12.97 -1.23 4.66
N THR A 561 13.66 -0.16 5.09
CA THR A 561 13.09 1.19 5.16
C THR A 561 13.98 2.27 4.57
N ARG A 562 13.41 3.44 4.26
CA ARG A 562 14.18 4.65 3.89
C ARG A 562 14.49 5.56 5.09
N TYR A 563 14.16 5.11 6.30
CA TYR A 563 14.31 5.90 7.51
C TYR A 563 15.78 6.06 7.88
N ILE A 564 16.15 7.19 8.48
CA ILE A 564 17.56 7.54 8.75
C ILE A 564 18.35 6.46 9.50
N THR A 565 17.70 5.66 10.35
CA THR A 565 18.37 4.59 11.12
C THR A 565 18.45 3.26 10.38
N HIS A 566 17.86 3.15 9.19
CA HIS A 566 17.78 1.91 8.44
C HIS A 566 19.13 1.22 8.24
N PRO A 567 20.25 1.89 7.91
CA PRO A 567 21.52 1.21 7.74
C PRO A 567 22.00 0.49 9.00
N LEU A 568 21.63 0.98 10.20
CA LEU A 568 21.97 0.34 11.47
C LEU A 568 20.95 -0.72 11.89
N ALA A 569 19.67 -0.47 11.61
CA ALA A 569 18.56 -1.30 12.04
C ALA A 569 18.23 -2.43 11.05
N ASN A 570 18.69 -2.36 9.80
CA ASN A 570 18.51 -3.42 8.83
C ASN A 570 19.48 -4.57 9.11
N THR A 571 18.94 -5.78 9.04
CA THR A 571 19.69 -7.02 9.24
C THR A 571 19.51 -8.01 8.08
N GLU A 572 18.98 -7.52 6.96
CA GLU A 572 18.85 -8.25 5.70
C GLU A 572 20.19 -8.33 4.93
N ALA A 573 20.21 -9.16 3.89
CA ALA A 573 21.25 -9.19 2.86
C ALA A 573 22.70 -9.33 3.37
N ASP A 574 22.94 -10.10 4.43
CA ASP A 574 24.27 -10.34 5.02
C ASP A 574 24.96 -9.12 5.65
N HIS A 575 24.17 -8.16 6.11
CA HIS A 575 24.66 -6.97 6.82
C HIS A 575 24.05 -6.88 8.21
N LEU A 576 24.83 -6.35 9.17
CA LEU A 576 24.36 -5.96 10.50
C LEU A 576 25.05 -4.64 10.86
N LEU A 577 24.34 -3.72 11.53
CA LEU A 577 24.93 -2.45 12.00
C LEU A 577 25.62 -1.65 10.87
N GLY A 578 25.11 -1.76 9.64
CA GLY A 578 25.64 -1.10 8.46
C GLY A 578 26.93 -1.71 7.89
N GLN A 579 27.33 -2.90 8.34
CA GLN A 579 28.57 -3.58 7.92
C GLN A 579 28.30 -5.02 7.49
N PRO A 580 29.10 -5.59 6.56
CA PRO A 580 29.01 -7.00 6.21
C PRO A 580 29.26 -7.91 7.43
N ILE A 581 28.44 -8.96 7.60
CA ILE A 581 28.57 -9.90 8.72
C ILE A 581 29.96 -10.55 8.74
N SER A 582 30.51 -10.90 7.58
CA SER A 582 31.84 -11.50 7.47
C SER A 582 32.96 -10.58 7.99
N TRP A 583 32.82 -9.27 7.81
CA TRP A 583 33.77 -8.28 8.31
C TRP A 583 33.65 -8.12 9.83
N LEU A 584 32.42 -8.13 10.36
CA LEU A 584 32.13 -8.08 11.79
C LEU A 584 32.61 -9.35 12.53
N ALA A 585 32.45 -10.52 11.93
CA ALA A 585 32.94 -11.78 12.50
C ALA A 585 34.47 -11.80 12.64
N GLN A 586 35.20 -11.07 11.79
CA GLN A 586 36.65 -10.90 11.93
C GLN A 586 37.04 -9.83 12.97
N ARG A 587 36.08 -8.99 13.39
CA ARG A 587 36.28 -7.82 14.25
C ARG A 587 35.19 -7.70 15.32
N PRO A 588 35.00 -8.72 16.19
CA PRO A 588 33.96 -8.73 17.21
C PRO A 588 34.05 -7.52 18.17
N GLU A 589 35.23 -6.93 18.37
CA GLU A 589 35.40 -5.70 19.14
C GLU A 589 34.68 -4.49 18.54
N ARG A 590 34.49 -4.46 17.21
CA ARG A 590 33.72 -3.42 16.54
C ARG A 590 32.23 -3.57 16.79
N VAL A 591 31.71 -4.80 16.80
CA VAL A 591 30.32 -5.08 17.21
C VAL A 591 30.09 -4.54 18.61
N TYR A 592 30.99 -4.86 19.55
CA TYR A 592 30.91 -4.42 20.94
C TYR A 592 30.94 -2.89 21.09
N ALA A 593 31.87 -2.23 20.40
CA ALA A 593 31.98 -0.77 20.44
C ALA A 593 30.71 -0.09 19.90
N ILE A 594 30.19 -0.54 18.75
CA ILE A 594 28.96 0.00 18.16
C ILE A 594 27.76 -0.26 19.08
N ALA A 595 27.68 -1.44 19.68
CA ALA A 595 26.62 -1.80 20.63
C ALA A 595 26.54 -0.83 21.81
N ARG A 596 27.69 -0.44 22.36
CA ARG A 596 27.80 0.52 23.47
C ARG A 596 27.27 1.91 23.10
N GLU A 597 27.63 2.39 21.91
CA GLU A 597 27.16 3.68 21.40
C GLU A 597 25.64 3.66 21.13
N LEU A 598 25.12 2.53 20.66
CA LEU A 598 23.71 2.35 20.31
C LEU A 598 22.81 1.84 21.43
N GLY A 599 23.35 1.47 22.60
CA GLY A 599 22.55 1.04 23.76
C GLY A 599 22.02 -0.38 23.63
N ILE A 600 22.77 -1.22 22.92
CA ILE A 600 22.43 -2.62 22.66
C ILE A 600 23.23 -3.47 23.65
N SER A 601 22.55 -4.23 24.52
CA SER A 601 23.23 -5.19 25.41
C SER A 601 23.04 -6.63 24.99
N TYR A 602 22.00 -6.92 24.19
CA TYR A 602 21.63 -8.30 23.83
C TYR A 602 21.57 -8.45 22.32
N PHE A 603 22.05 -9.59 21.83
CA PHE A 603 22.07 -9.96 20.42
C PHE A 603 21.47 -11.34 20.23
N VAL A 604 20.53 -11.49 19.29
CA VAL A 604 20.00 -12.77 18.84
C VAL A 604 20.55 -13.06 17.45
N ILE A 605 21.49 -14.00 17.38
CA ILE A 605 22.29 -14.29 16.19
C ILE A 605 22.12 -15.76 15.80
N PHE A 606 21.98 -16.02 14.50
CA PHE A 606 22.03 -17.39 13.94
C PHE A 606 23.15 -17.57 12.91
N ASP A 607 23.78 -16.48 12.45
CA ASP A 607 24.97 -16.57 11.60
C ASP A 607 26.09 -17.31 12.34
N ARG A 608 26.56 -18.40 11.73
CA ARG A 608 27.52 -19.30 12.36
C ARG A 608 28.88 -18.64 12.58
N ALA A 609 29.34 -17.82 11.64
CA ALA A 609 30.66 -17.19 11.71
C ALA A 609 30.66 -16.11 12.79
N LEU A 610 29.62 -15.28 12.82
CA LEU A 610 29.48 -14.26 13.85
C LEU A 610 29.26 -14.85 15.24
N ALA A 611 28.40 -15.85 15.38
CA ALA A 611 28.18 -16.53 16.67
C ALA A 611 29.48 -17.16 17.20
N ALA A 612 30.28 -17.80 16.33
CA ALA A 612 31.59 -18.34 16.72
C ALA A 612 32.58 -17.23 17.13
N ALA A 613 32.60 -16.11 16.41
CA ALA A 613 33.45 -14.96 16.73
C ALA A 613 33.07 -14.27 18.06
N MET A 614 31.78 -14.22 18.39
CA MET A 614 31.32 -13.69 19.67
C MET A 614 31.71 -14.64 20.81
N ARG A 615 31.57 -15.96 20.64
CA ARG A 615 32.04 -16.97 21.61
C ARG A 615 33.54 -16.93 21.87
N SER A 616 34.34 -16.60 20.86
CA SER A 616 35.81 -16.54 21.01
C SER A 616 36.28 -15.30 21.77
N ARG A 617 35.38 -14.37 22.09
CA ARG A 617 35.65 -13.14 22.85
C ARG A 617 34.80 -13.07 24.13
N PRO A 618 35.02 -13.97 25.11
CA PRO A 618 34.30 -13.97 26.38
C PRO A 618 34.56 -12.70 27.22
N ASP A 619 35.62 -11.94 26.92
CA ASP A 619 35.89 -10.63 27.50
C ASP A 619 34.91 -9.54 27.03
N LEU A 620 34.23 -9.76 25.91
CA LEU A 620 33.28 -8.82 25.30
C LEU A 620 31.84 -9.33 25.31
N PHE A 621 31.64 -10.64 25.11
CA PHE A 621 30.32 -11.24 24.96
C PHE A 621 30.18 -12.52 25.77
N GLU A 622 29.01 -12.71 26.36
CA GLU A 622 28.62 -13.91 27.08
C GLU A 622 27.40 -14.53 26.41
N GLU A 623 27.47 -15.80 26.02
CA GLU A 623 26.27 -16.52 25.54
C GLU A 623 25.42 -16.90 26.74
N VAL A 624 24.24 -16.29 26.85
CA VAL A 624 23.35 -16.40 28.03
C VAL A 624 22.16 -17.32 27.79
N TYR A 625 21.82 -17.61 26.54
CA TYR A 625 20.76 -18.54 26.16
C TYR A 625 20.97 -19.05 24.73
N ALA A 626 20.50 -20.25 24.44
CA ALA A 626 20.56 -20.83 23.10
C ALA A 626 19.33 -21.69 22.81
N GLU A 627 18.77 -21.51 21.62
CA GLU A 627 17.75 -22.37 21.03
C GLU A 627 18.17 -22.62 19.57
N PRO A 628 19.07 -23.60 19.30
CA PRO A 628 19.70 -23.72 17.99
C PRO A 628 18.70 -23.74 16.82
N PRO A 629 18.94 -22.92 15.77
CA PRO A 629 20.19 -22.21 15.46
C PRO A 629 20.35 -20.82 16.10
N PHE A 630 19.43 -20.37 16.95
CA PHE A 630 19.45 -19.03 17.54
C PHE A 630 20.26 -19.00 18.83
N HIS A 631 21.13 -18.01 18.95
CA HIS A 631 22.02 -17.81 20.09
C HIS A 631 21.84 -16.40 20.64
N VAL A 632 21.68 -16.30 21.96
CA VAL A 632 21.53 -15.02 22.65
C VAL A 632 22.83 -14.67 23.36
N PHE A 633 23.45 -13.59 22.90
CA PHE A 633 24.66 -13.03 23.50
C PHE A 633 24.34 -11.77 24.27
N ARG A 634 24.98 -11.61 25.43
CA ARG A 634 24.97 -10.40 26.25
C ARG A 634 26.35 -9.74 26.20
N THR A 635 26.43 -8.41 26.10
CA THR A 635 27.68 -7.67 26.25
C THR A 635 28.16 -7.68 27.71
N THR A 636 29.47 -7.76 27.94
CA THR A 636 30.04 -7.76 29.30
C THR A 636 29.76 -6.47 30.08
N THR A 637 29.63 -5.33 29.40
CA THR A 637 29.06 -4.10 30.00
C THR A 637 27.60 -3.91 29.60
N PHE A 638 26.77 -3.50 30.55
CA PHE A 638 25.40 -3.08 30.27
C PHE A 638 25.37 -1.75 29.50
N ASN A 639 24.71 -1.76 28.35
CA ASN A 639 24.60 -0.61 27.45
C ASN A 639 23.19 -0.04 27.52
N ALA A 640 23.02 1.03 28.28
CA ALA A 640 21.71 1.63 28.53
C ALA A 640 21.13 2.36 27.31
N ILE A 641 19.80 2.48 27.16
CA ILE A 641 19.17 3.41 26.18
C ILE A 641 19.26 4.83 26.71
N ALA A 642 18.76 5.04 27.94
CA ALA A 642 18.86 6.28 28.69
C ALA A 642 20.03 6.20 29.68
N SER A 643 20.96 7.15 29.58
CA SER A 643 22.13 7.28 30.46
C SER A 643 22.33 8.72 30.87
N ILE A 644 23.06 8.95 31.97
CA ILE A 644 23.36 10.28 32.49
C ILE A 644 24.88 10.45 32.63
N ASP A 645 25.40 11.61 32.24
CA ASP A 645 26.86 11.85 32.19
C ASP A 645 27.53 11.83 33.57
N SER A 646 26.83 12.35 34.57
CA SER A 646 27.29 12.40 35.95
C SER A 646 26.09 12.25 36.88
N GLY A 647 25.92 11.05 37.44
CA GLY A 647 24.76 10.66 38.24
C GLY A 647 24.36 9.21 37.98
N GLU A 648 23.12 8.88 38.31
CA GLU A 648 22.53 7.56 38.12
C GLU A 648 21.13 7.69 37.50
N VAL A 649 20.81 6.80 36.55
CA VAL A 649 19.43 6.60 36.07
C VAL A 649 18.80 5.52 36.93
N LEU A 650 17.81 5.90 37.75
CA LEU A 650 17.11 5.00 38.66
C LEU A 650 16.04 4.18 37.93
N GLN A 651 15.39 4.78 36.94
CA GLN A 651 14.36 4.12 36.13
C GLN A 651 14.28 4.77 34.76
N ALA A 652 14.08 3.97 33.72
CA ALA A 652 13.73 4.44 32.38
C ALA A 652 12.54 3.63 31.86
N ARG A 653 11.49 4.32 31.43
CA ARG A 653 10.30 3.72 30.80
C ARG A 653 10.13 4.28 29.40
N PHE A 654 9.86 3.39 28.46
CA PHE A 654 9.66 3.71 27.05
C PHE A 654 8.25 3.31 26.65
N GLU A 655 7.39 4.30 26.44
CA GLU A 655 5.99 4.14 26.08
C GLU A 655 5.72 4.85 24.73
N PRO A 656 4.77 4.40 23.92
CA PRO A 656 4.39 5.12 22.71
C PRO A 656 4.01 6.56 23.04
N ASN A 657 4.58 7.51 22.28
CA ASN A 657 4.50 8.96 22.50
C ASN A 657 5.11 9.51 23.82
N ARG A 658 5.76 8.69 24.66
CA ARG A 658 6.23 9.14 25.98
C ARG A 658 7.46 8.39 26.49
N ILE A 659 8.47 9.11 26.95
CA ILE A 659 9.65 8.53 27.61
C ILE A 659 9.79 9.17 28.99
N VAL A 660 9.99 8.36 30.02
CA VAL A 660 10.19 8.83 31.39
C VAL A 660 11.51 8.30 31.91
N VAL A 661 12.40 9.21 32.32
CA VAL A 661 13.70 8.89 32.92
C VAL A 661 13.76 9.51 34.31
N VAL A 662 13.73 8.66 35.34
CA VAL A 662 13.98 9.06 36.72
C VAL A 662 15.47 8.98 36.97
N TYR A 663 16.05 10.09 37.40
CA TYR A 663 17.49 10.20 37.58
C TYR A 663 17.84 10.87 38.90
N ARG A 664 19.06 10.63 39.37
CA ARG A 664 19.68 11.32 40.51
C ARG A 664 21.05 11.85 40.10
N ALA A 665 21.29 13.14 40.31
CA ALA A 665 22.57 13.77 40.00
C ALA A 665 22.97 14.79 41.06
N SER A 666 24.26 14.87 41.39
CA SER A 666 24.78 15.84 42.37
C SER A 666 24.94 17.24 41.77
N ASN A 667 25.13 17.35 40.45
CA ASN A 667 25.32 18.58 39.72
C ASN A 667 24.40 18.63 38.49
N ALA A 668 24.22 19.82 37.91
CA ALA A 668 23.58 19.94 36.60
C ALA A 668 24.37 19.11 35.58
N THR A 669 23.66 18.32 34.78
CA THR A 669 24.26 17.28 33.93
C THR A 669 23.41 17.04 32.70
N VAL A 670 23.82 16.10 31.84
CA VAL A 670 23.09 15.75 30.61
C VAL A 670 22.57 14.32 30.73
N VAL A 671 21.28 14.15 30.44
CA VAL A 671 20.68 12.85 30.16
C VAL A 671 20.70 12.63 28.66
N ARG A 672 21.30 11.53 28.21
CA ARG A 672 21.33 11.08 26.82
C ARG A 672 20.38 9.92 26.63
N ILE A 673 19.57 9.99 25.58
CA ILE A 673 18.59 8.97 25.23
C ILE A 673 18.86 8.55 23.80
N ARG A 674 19.17 7.27 23.61
CA ARG A 674 19.48 6.65 22.31
C ARG A 674 18.23 6.38 21.48
N GLN A 675 17.46 7.44 21.27
CA GLN A 675 16.33 7.51 20.36
C GLN A 675 16.49 8.73 19.46
N VAL A 676 15.97 8.63 18.23
CA VAL A 676 16.07 9.70 17.24
C VAL A 676 15.36 10.96 17.74
N LEU A 677 16.06 12.10 17.74
CA LEU A 677 15.43 13.39 17.99
C LEU A 677 14.64 13.81 16.75
N TYR A 678 13.35 13.49 16.75
CA TYR A 678 12.42 13.81 15.67
C TYR A 678 11.55 15.04 16.01
N PRO A 679 11.13 15.87 15.02
CA PRO A 679 10.25 17.00 15.29
C PRO A 679 8.93 16.59 15.97
N GLY A 680 8.57 17.26 17.07
CA GLY A 680 7.36 17.00 17.85
C GLY A 680 7.59 16.61 19.32
N TRP A 681 8.84 16.38 19.73
CA TRP A 681 9.20 16.15 21.12
C TRP A 681 9.18 17.43 21.96
N ARG A 682 8.72 17.29 23.22
CA ARG A 682 8.88 18.28 24.30
C ARG A 682 9.42 17.56 25.53
N ALA A 683 10.32 18.22 26.26
CA ALA A 683 10.92 17.68 27.48
C ALA A 683 10.53 18.53 28.69
N SER A 684 10.28 17.90 29.83
CA SER A 684 10.02 18.58 31.09
C SER A 684 10.67 17.90 32.27
N VAL A 685 11.14 18.68 33.24
CA VAL A 685 11.69 18.22 34.52
C VAL A 685 10.95 18.92 35.64
N GLY A 686 10.33 18.15 36.55
CA GLY A 686 9.52 18.73 37.64
C GLY A 686 8.37 19.63 37.14
N GLY A 687 7.79 19.31 35.97
CA GLY A 687 6.72 20.09 35.34
C GLY A 687 7.16 21.34 34.59
N ARG A 688 8.45 21.68 34.58
CA ARG A 688 9.00 22.81 33.82
C ARG A 688 9.59 22.32 32.50
N GLU A 689 9.25 22.99 31.40
CA GLU A 689 9.78 22.66 30.08
C GLU A 689 11.29 22.96 30.02
N VAL A 690 12.04 22.04 29.42
CA VAL A 690 13.49 22.14 29.23
C VAL A 690 13.85 21.91 27.75
N PRO A 691 14.90 22.57 27.23
CA PRO A 691 15.27 22.46 25.83
C PRO A 691 15.82 21.06 25.50
N LEU A 692 15.55 20.65 24.26
CA LEU A 692 16.09 19.43 23.66
C LEU A 692 17.35 19.77 22.85
N GLU A 693 18.40 18.98 23.04
CA GLU A 693 19.65 19.05 22.29
C GLU A 693 19.83 17.78 21.44
N ARG A 694 20.63 17.90 20.37
CA ARG A 694 21.03 16.77 19.52
C ARG A 694 22.42 16.31 19.93
N TYR A 695 22.64 15.01 20.01
CA TYR A 695 23.99 14.44 20.00
C TYR A 695 24.09 13.35 18.93
N TYR A 696 25.31 13.07 18.49
CA TYR A 696 25.59 12.05 17.48
C TYR A 696 26.44 10.96 18.11
N PRO A 697 25.95 9.70 18.18
CA PRO A 697 26.73 8.58 18.71
C PRO A 697 27.95 8.30 17.81
N ASP A 698 29.00 7.69 18.37
CA ASP A 698 30.20 7.31 17.60
C ASP A 698 29.96 6.01 16.81
N ILE A 699 29.18 6.13 15.76
CA ILE A 699 28.80 5.02 14.85
C ILE A 699 29.65 5.04 13.58
N PRO A 700 29.70 3.93 12.81
CA PRO A 700 30.46 3.88 11.57
C PRO A 700 30.07 5.04 10.62
N SER A 701 31.06 5.82 10.23
CA SER A 701 30.87 6.94 9.28
C SER A 701 30.62 6.46 7.85
N TYR A 702 30.94 5.21 7.55
CA TYR A 702 30.64 4.54 6.30
C TYR A 702 29.71 3.37 6.58
N VAL A 703 28.49 3.42 6.07
CA VAL A 703 27.52 2.33 6.19
C VAL A 703 27.15 1.80 4.82
N TRP A 704 27.04 0.49 4.71
CA TRP A 704 26.57 -0.16 3.50
C TRP A 704 25.05 -0.17 3.45
N VAL A 705 24.52 0.11 2.27
CA VAL A 705 23.09 0.09 1.97
C VAL A 705 22.87 -0.90 0.84
N PRO A 706 22.12 -2.00 1.09
CA PRO A 706 21.80 -2.98 0.07
C PRO A 706 21.17 -2.36 -1.17
N GLY A 707 21.77 -2.62 -2.33
CA GLY A 707 21.29 -2.13 -3.64
C GLY A 707 21.81 -0.76 -4.07
N ASP A 708 22.22 0.09 -3.12
CA ASP A 708 22.47 1.51 -3.38
C ASP A 708 23.88 2.00 -2.99
N GLY A 709 24.69 1.14 -2.35
CA GLY A 709 26.13 1.36 -2.18
C GLY A 709 26.54 1.75 -0.75
N VAL A 710 27.47 2.71 -0.62
CA VAL A 710 28.03 3.14 0.68
C VAL A 710 27.65 4.59 0.95
N ILE A 711 27.07 4.85 2.13
CA ILE A 711 26.83 6.21 2.62
C ILE A 711 28.01 6.63 3.50
N ALA A 712 28.70 7.70 3.10
CA ALA A 712 29.78 8.32 3.87
C ALA A 712 29.25 9.43 4.79
N ASN A 713 30.00 9.75 5.85
CA ASN A 713 29.64 10.71 6.88
C ASN A 713 28.27 10.45 7.53
N TYR A 714 27.89 9.18 7.63
CA TYR A 714 26.62 8.76 8.20
C TYR A 714 26.52 9.16 9.68
N ARG A 715 25.40 9.79 10.04
CA ARG A 715 25.11 10.30 11.40
C ARG A 715 23.63 10.18 11.70
N VAL A 716 23.31 9.86 12.95
CA VAL A 716 21.93 9.78 13.44
C VAL A 716 21.78 10.74 14.63
N PRO A 717 20.82 11.69 14.61
CA PRO A 717 20.63 12.63 15.71
C PRO A 717 19.86 11.96 16.85
N PHE A 718 20.51 11.75 17.99
CA PHE A 718 19.88 11.26 19.21
C PHE A 718 19.58 12.38 20.22
N ILE A 719 18.70 12.09 21.18
CA ILE A 719 18.16 13.06 22.13
C ILE A 719 19.13 13.30 23.29
N ALA A 720 19.47 14.55 23.57
CA ALA A 720 20.13 14.99 24.80
C ALA A 720 19.30 16.05 25.52
N VAL A 721 19.28 16.02 26.85
CA VAL A 721 18.58 17.01 27.67
C VAL A 721 19.46 17.43 28.83
N ARG A 722 19.64 18.75 29.01
CA ARG A 722 20.28 19.30 30.22
C ARG A 722 19.29 19.26 31.37
N VAL A 723 19.70 18.65 32.48
CA VAL A 723 18.85 18.42 33.63
C VAL A 723 19.48 18.99 34.92
N PRO A 724 18.66 19.52 35.86
CA PRO A 724 19.15 20.07 37.11
C PRO A 724 19.65 18.98 38.09
N PRO A 725 20.46 19.36 39.10
CA PRO A 725 20.83 18.46 40.19
C PRO A 725 19.63 18.06 41.04
N GLY A 726 19.76 16.98 41.79
CA GLY A 726 18.73 16.37 42.62
C GLY A 726 18.18 15.10 42.01
N GLU A 727 17.09 14.60 42.61
CA GLU A 727 16.32 13.47 42.09
C GLU A 727 15.06 14.00 41.40
N HIS A 728 14.95 13.78 40.09
CA HIS A 728 13.83 14.27 39.30
C HIS A 728 13.39 13.24 38.26
N ALA A 729 12.19 13.45 37.73
CA ALA A 729 11.71 12.77 36.54
C ALA A 729 11.83 13.69 35.32
N LEU A 730 12.64 13.29 34.35
CA LEU A 730 12.61 13.82 32.99
C LEU A 730 11.48 13.13 32.22
N VAL A 731 10.51 13.90 31.76
CA VAL A 731 9.39 13.41 30.94
C VAL A 731 9.50 14.00 29.54
N LEU A 732 9.68 13.15 28.55
CA LEU A 732 9.54 13.49 27.14
C LEU A 732 8.15 13.09 26.65
N SER A 733 7.47 14.00 25.97
CA SER A 733 6.16 13.77 25.35
C SER A 733 6.23 14.13 23.87
N TYR A 734 5.68 13.27 23.03
CA TYR A 734 5.67 13.45 21.58
C TYR A 734 4.28 13.81 21.09
N ARG A 735 4.17 14.90 20.33
CA ARG A 735 2.96 15.26 19.60
C ARG A 735 3.29 16.16 18.42
N VAL A 736 2.94 15.72 17.22
CA VAL A 736 2.99 16.56 16.02
C VAL A 736 1.67 17.31 15.88
N SER A 737 1.77 18.61 15.64
CA SER A 737 0.66 19.41 15.14
C SER A 737 1.18 20.43 14.14
N THR A 738 0.47 20.58 13.04
CA THR A 738 0.85 21.46 11.93
C THR A 738 -0.38 22.20 11.40
N TRP A 739 -0.17 23.19 10.53
CA TRP A 739 -1.29 23.85 9.84
C TRP A 739 -2.11 22.90 8.96
N GLY A 740 -1.55 21.73 8.58
CA GLY A 740 -2.26 20.69 7.85
C GLY A 740 -3.49 20.15 8.61
N ASP A 741 -3.44 20.13 9.94
CA ASP A 741 -4.57 19.68 10.78
C ASP A 741 -5.82 20.56 10.56
N ALA A 742 -5.62 21.88 10.53
CA ALA A 742 -6.68 22.85 10.32
C ALA A 742 -7.26 22.77 8.90
N VAL A 743 -6.41 22.53 7.90
CA VAL A 743 -6.85 22.34 6.51
C VAL A 743 -7.70 21.07 6.39
N SER A 744 -7.25 19.94 6.94
CA SER A 744 -8.02 18.69 6.90
C SER A 744 -9.36 18.80 7.61
N ALA A 745 -9.41 19.44 8.79
CA ALA A 745 -10.66 19.69 9.50
C ALA A 745 -11.63 20.58 8.68
N THR A 746 -11.11 21.65 8.07
CA THR A 746 -11.92 22.58 7.25
C THR A 746 -12.45 21.89 5.99
N THR A 747 -11.62 21.09 5.32
CA THR A 747 -12.05 20.31 4.16
C THR A 747 -13.10 19.27 4.53
N LEU A 748 -12.92 18.55 5.64
CA LEU A 748 -13.93 17.61 6.14
C LEU A 748 -15.27 18.32 6.39
N ALA A 749 -15.26 19.46 7.09
CA ALA A 749 -16.46 20.26 7.32
C ALA A 749 -17.13 20.71 6.01
N ALA A 750 -16.35 21.19 5.04
CA ALA A 750 -16.85 21.61 3.73
C ALA A 750 -17.53 20.46 2.95
N LEU A 751 -16.89 19.28 2.92
CA LEU A 751 -17.45 18.09 2.24
C LEU A 751 -18.70 17.58 2.97
N LEU A 752 -18.74 17.62 4.30
CA LEU A 752 -19.94 17.26 5.08
C LEU A 752 -21.10 18.21 4.81
N LEU A 753 -20.86 19.54 4.80
CA LEU A 753 -21.88 20.55 4.50
C LEU A 753 -22.47 20.36 3.09
N LEU A 754 -21.63 20.04 2.11
CA LEU A 754 -22.04 19.76 0.73
C LEU A 754 -23.03 18.57 0.63
N ASN A 755 -22.91 17.60 1.55
CA ASN A 755 -23.76 16.41 1.61
C ASN A 755 -24.98 16.57 2.54
N ALA A 756 -24.84 17.29 3.67
CA ALA A 756 -25.87 17.41 4.71
C ALA A 756 -26.98 18.42 4.37
N VAL A 757 -26.63 19.60 3.84
CA VAL A 757 -27.60 20.68 3.54
C VAL A 757 -28.74 20.19 2.63
N PRO A 758 -28.48 19.41 1.56
CA PRO A 758 -29.56 18.92 0.72
C PRO A 758 -30.40 17.79 1.34
N ALA A 759 -29.83 16.98 2.23
CA ALA A 759 -30.57 15.95 2.96
C ALA A 759 -31.56 16.61 3.94
N ALA A 760 -31.11 17.65 4.66
CA ALA A 760 -31.94 18.48 5.52
C ALA A 760 -33.06 19.19 4.75
N LEU A 761 -32.75 19.82 3.60
CA LEU A 761 -33.76 20.46 2.74
C LEU A 761 -34.80 19.48 2.19
N LYS A 762 -34.39 18.23 1.89
CA LYS A 762 -35.31 17.18 1.40
C LYS A 762 -36.19 16.61 2.51
N LEU A 763 -35.71 16.58 3.75
CA LEU A 763 -36.49 16.23 4.94
C LEU A 763 -37.48 17.35 5.31
N ALA A 764 -37.06 18.62 5.22
CA ALA A 764 -37.92 19.78 5.47
C ALA A 764 -39.07 19.87 4.46
N ARG A 765 -38.80 19.69 3.15
CA ARG A 765 -39.83 19.65 2.08
C ARG A 765 -40.77 18.44 2.10
N ARG A 766 -40.59 17.49 3.02
CA ARG A 766 -41.52 16.37 3.24
C ARG A 766 -42.42 16.57 4.46
N ARG A 767 -42.15 17.60 5.26
CA ARG A 767 -42.94 17.98 6.45
C ARG A 767 -43.87 19.18 6.18
N PHE A 768 -43.70 19.83 5.03
CA PHE A 768 -44.64 20.74 4.39
C PHE A 768 -45.11 20.07 3.10
#